data_AF-A0A845KYX8-F1
#
_entry.id   AF-A0A845KYX8-F1
#
_cell.length_a   1.000
_cell.length_b   1.000
_cell.length_c   1.000
_cell.angle_alpha   90.00
_cell.angle_beta   90.00
_cell.angle_gamma   90.00
#
_symmetry.space_group_name_H-M   'P 1'
#
loop_
_entity.id
_entity.type
_entity.pdbx_description
1 polymer ?
#
loop_
_entity_poly.entity_id
_entity_poly.type
_entity_poly.pdbx_seq_one_letter_code
_entity_poly.pdbx_strand_id
1 'polypeptide(L)'
;MEIIRQAIRNGRVDDSLANELATRKFECELWDYKEKIDLTSSEAKAEIARDCAAFHNKEGGYILIGVKDKTWDITGVDETILTSITQTHINDIIRSYIGERFGIIYRVCRIPLCRKPLGLIYVPPRTGRPVIMKKNGPQIGRDIMFRQGDIFIRSADSTCRATTDSHIEAIWGETAVSLPKVEPSNWNVVEYGFRLPPKPEPLIGRDRDRETVFQSLDSRNRWWISSIEGLGGVGKTALASEIVWELYREKRFETIISVSAKNRELSENRILPLKPELIGIDSVVDAILEATGFKEDLCSPIQVRIEMAKQLLESTESLLFLDNLETVDDPRVFDFLKNLPQPTRALVTSRRQPETGEDRIRLTGLAQTDSVKLVHRLLETWNLLQLADEESINSIVRTSGGLPLAILWLVGQVRLQQSTSFISQLNKEVPIVPEQILEFSFRNMFNLLSEDQKLILKLSALSPQEPLSIEHYMHLAEWDRDRTNKALNGLIQSSLFLTNATSSGITYSVLPITASFAFSELVKNRDYESAVRARYREMQFRQQDAKAIVDYLQSLFHGKDEAEQLAVGLAKAAAEEYSAGNYDKGRSLFDQAESYYDKSPYVFYTRATSELNAGNSAQAYVYFERATKLILKPTAKDAVVWKMWGQALKQEGDWQRAIEKLSIALSLNENDPYILHMMAFCQSKIGQYSGADRTYSKALQIIGDSNPRQRKLTLTAMAQNIYQWGENLERAINLINEAERLPGSNKRTIKLYDSIEKLIAEKKTMAKRVK
;
A
#
# COMPACT_ATOMS: atom_id res chain seq x y z
N MET A 1 29.51 -5.79 -18.40
CA MET A 1 29.04 -7.20 -18.50
C MET A 1 27.92 -7.49 -17.52
N GLU A 2 28.14 -7.39 -16.19
CA GLU A 2 27.10 -7.75 -15.20
C GLU A 2 25.81 -6.93 -15.29
N ILE A 3 25.93 -5.61 -15.55
CA ILE A 3 24.78 -4.71 -15.77
C ILE A 3 23.92 -5.18 -16.96
N ILE A 4 24.57 -5.62 -18.05
CA ILE A 4 23.88 -6.11 -19.24
C ILE A 4 23.27 -7.49 -18.98
N ARG A 5 23.95 -8.39 -18.26
CA ARG A 5 23.35 -9.67 -17.83
C ARG A 5 22.12 -9.46 -16.96
N GLN A 6 22.17 -8.50 -16.03
CA GLN A 6 21.02 -8.12 -15.22
C GLN A 6 19.90 -7.52 -16.07
N ALA A 7 20.23 -6.69 -17.07
CA ALA A 7 19.25 -6.17 -18.03
C ALA A 7 18.60 -7.30 -18.83
N ILE A 8 19.37 -8.29 -19.29
CA ILE A 8 18.87 -9.47 -20.03
C ILE A 8 17.90 -10.29 -19.16
N ARG A 9 18.26 -10.55 -17.89
CA ARG A 9 17.40 -11.28 -16.94
C ARG A 9 16.09 -10.56 -16.64
N ASN A 10 16.10 -9.23 -16.66
CA ASN A 10 14.94 -8.40 -16.39
C ASN A 10 14.13 -8.06 -17.67
N GLY A 11 14.60 -8.45 -18.86
CA GLY A 11 13.96 -8.08 -20.13
C GLY A 11 13.91 -6.57 -20.39
N ARG A 12 14.91 -5.83 -19.89
CA ARG A 12 14.93 -4.37 -19.94
C ARG A 12 15.18 -3.90 -21.37
N VAL A 13 14.28 -3.08 -21.91
CA VAL A 13 14.44 -2.48 -23.25
C VAL A 13 14.10 -0.99 -23.17
N ASP A 14 15.11 -0.12 -23.07
CA ASP A 14 14.95 1.33 -22.98
C ASP A 14 16.10 2.11 -23.65
N ASP A 15 15.91 3.42 -23.78
CA ASP A 15 16.86 4.34 -24.44
C ASP A 15 18.20 4.41 -23.69
N SER A 16 18.18 4.26 -22.37
CA SER A 16 19.40 4.25 -21.55
C SER A 16 20.26 3.03 -21.85
N LEU A 17 19.63 1.86 -22.03
CA LEU A 17 20.33 0.63 -22.37
C LEU A 17 20.85 0.67 -23.82
N ALA A 18 20.07 1.19 -24.77
CA ALA A 18 20.52 1.39 -26.13
C ALA A 18 21.76 2.32 -26.18
N ASN A 19 21.76 3.38 -25.37
CA ASN A 19 22.91 4.28 -25.24
C ASN A 19 24.11 3.58 -24.59
N GLU A 20 23.89 2.77 -23.55
CA GLU A 20 24.96 2.01 -22.91
C GLU A 20 25.60 1.02 -23.90
N LEU A 21 24.79 0.26 -24.65
CA LEU A 21 25.26 -0.67 -25.67
C LEU A 21 26.06 0.07 -26.74
N ALA A 22 25.51 1.14 -27.33
CA ALA A 22 26.16 1.91 -28.39
C ALA A 22 27.55 2.46 -28.01
N THR A 23 27.82 2.69 -26.72
CA THR A 23 29.12 3.19 -26.25
C THR A 23 30.19 2.11 -26.07
N ARG A 24 29.83 0.81 -26.08
CA ARG A 24 30.78 -0.28 -25.79
C ARG A 24 31.78 -0.54 -26.92
N LYS A 25 31.42 -0.33 -28.19
CA LYS A 25 32.30 -0.47 -29.38
C LYS A 25 33.04 -1.83 -29.51
N PHE A 26 32.41 -2.92 -29.09
CA PHE A 26 32.83 -4.29 -29.38
C PHE A 26 31.59 -5.21 -29.38
N GLU A 27 31.67 -6.35 -30.04
CA GLU A 27 30.64 -7.39 -30.01
C GLU A 27 31.04 -8.53 -29.07
N CYS A 28 30.05 -9.20 -28.51
CA CYS A 28 30.29 -10.34 -27.63
C CYS A 28 29.08 -11.27 -27.58
N GLU A 29 29.10 -12.18 -26.62
CA GLU A 29 28.08 -13.22 -26.47
C GLU A 29 26.72 -12.66 -26.04
N LEU A 30 26.69 -11.42 -25.53
CA LEU A 30 25.49 -10.78 -24.97
C LEU A 30 24.88 -9.73 -25.90
N TRP A 31 25.62 -9.22 -26.90
CA TRP A 31 25.04 -8.30 -27.88
C TRP A 31 25.78 -8.30 -29.23
N ASP A 32 25.04 -7.87 -30.25
CA ASP A 32 25.46 -7.79 -31.66
C ASP A 32 25.10 -6.41 -32.26
N TYR A 33 25.85 -5.96 -33.27
CA TYR A 33 25.50 -4.76 -34.04
C TYR A 33 25.10 -5.11 -35.47
N LYS A 34 24.08 -4.42 -35.98
CA LYS A 34 23.73 -4.47 -37.40
C LYS A 34 23.62 -3.05 -37.94
N GLU A 35 24.17 -2.81 -39.12
CA GLU A 35 24.10 -1.47 -39.74
C GLU A 35 22.66 -1.14 -40.15
N LYS A 36 21.96 -2.11 -40.73
CA LYS A 36 20.57 -2.00 -41.20
C LYS A 36 19.83 -3.30 -40.93
N ILE A 37 18.51 -3.21 -40.89
CA ILE A 37 17.62 -4.36 -40.85
C ILE A 37 16.88 -4.43 -42.19
N ASP A 38 17.15 -5.47 -42.96
CA ASP A 38 16.42 -5.78 -44.19
C ASP A 38 15.56 -7.03 -43.95
N LEU A 39 14.24 -6.88 -44.05
CA LEU A 39 13.29 -7.99 -43.91
C LEU A 39 12.65 -8.37 -45.25
N THR A 40 13.23 -7.96 -46.38
CA THR A 40 12.70 -8.24 -47.72
C THR A 40 13.26 -9.54 -48.29
N SER A 41 14.57 -9.75 -48.15
CA SER A 41 15.26 -10.95 -48.65
C SER A 41 15.05 -12.18 -47.75
N SER A 42 15.01 -13.37 -48.36
CA SER A 42 14.94 -14.64 -47.62
C SER A 42 16.19 -14.89 -46.77
N GLU A 43 17.33 -14.40 -47.25
CA GLU A 43 18.65 -14.50 -46.65
C GLU A 43 18.71 -13.72 -45.33
N ALA A 44 18.31 -12.45 -45.33
CA ALA A 44 18.32 -11.63 -44.13
C ALA A 44 17.31 -12.12 -43.07
N LYS A 45 16.15 -12.63 -43.50
CA LYS A 45 15.17 -13.29 -42.61
C LYS A 45 15.78 -14.50 -41.89
N ALA A 46 16.50 -15.33 -42.64
CA ALA A 46 17.14 -16.52 -42.09
C ALA A 46 18.33 -16.15 -41.18
N GLU A 47 19.08 -15.10 -41.50
CA GLU A 47 20.17 -14.59 -40.66
C GLU A 47 19.66 -14.14 -39.27
N ILE A 48 18.60 -13.33 -39.24
CA ILE A 48 18.01 -12.86 -37.97
C ILE A 48 17.50 -14.03 -37.13
N ALA A 49 16.82 -15.01 -37.75
CA ALA A 49 16.34 -16.19 -37.05
C ALA A 49 17.51 -17.02 -36.48
N ARG A 50 18.61 -17.14 -37.22
CA ARG A 50 19.84 -17.83 -36.80
C ARG A 50 20.49 -17.14 -35.61
N ASP A 51 20.67 -15.82 -35.68
CA ASP A 51 21.32 -15.05 -34.62
C ASP A 51 20.44 -15.04 -33.35
N CYS A 52 19.12 -14.89 -33.48
CA CYS A 52 18.19 -15.00 -32.35
C CYS A 52 18.21 -16.40 -31.72
N ALA A 53 18.26 -17.47 -32.51
CA ALA A 53 18.36 -18.83 -31.98
C ALA A 53 19.67 -19.03 -31.21
N ALA A 54 20.78 -18.49 -31.70
CA ALA A 54 22.09 -18.57 -31.07
C ALA A 54 22.15 -17.83 -29.72
N PHE A 55 21.60 -16.61 -29.66
CA PHE A 55 21.46 -15.85 -28.43
C PHE A 55 20.58 -16.58 -27.42
N HIS A 56 19.42 -17.06 -27.85
CA HIS A 56 18.49 -17.77 -26.98
C HIS A 56 19.15 -19.01 -26.39
N ASN A 57 19.82 -19.83 -27.20
CA ASN A 57 20.48 -21.07 -26.75
C ASN A 57 21.61 -20.89 -25.72
N LYS A 58 22.00 -19.65 -25.44
CA LYS A 58 22.98 -19.29 -24.40
C LYS A 58 22.31 -18.49 -23.27
N GLU A 59 22.78 -17.28 -22.99
CA GLU A 59 22.28 -16.43 -21.90
C GLU A 59 21.24 -15.39 -22.37
N GLY A 60 20.76 -15.44 -23.60
CA GLY A 60 19.99 -14.35 -24.22
C GLY A 60 20.91 -13.21 -24.68
N GLY A 61 20.33 -12.12 -25.19
CA GLY A 61 21.13 -10.98 -25.64
C GLY A 61 20.37 -9.88 -26.34
N TYR A 62 21.12 -8.92 -26.88
CA TYR A 62 20.58 -7.76 -27.61
C TYR A 62 21.16 -7.67 -29.02
N ILE A 63 20.35 -7.25 -29.99
CA ILE A 63 20.82 -6.85 -31.32
C ILE A 63 20.49 -5.37 -31.49
N LEU A 64 21.52 -4.54 -31.67
CA LEU A 64 21.37 -3.10 -31.85
C LEU A 64 21.57 -2.72 -33.32
N ILE A 65 20.53 -2.13 -33.90
CA ILE A 65 20.44 -1.78 -35.32
C ILE A 65 20.73 -0.28 -35.50
N GLY A 66 21.56 0.06 -36.48
CA GLY A 66 22.02 1.41 -36.79
C GLY A 66 23.47 1.69 -36.37
N VAL A 67 24.26 0.62 -36.17
CA VAL A 67 25.69 0.70 -35.84
C VAL A 67 26.47 -0.06 -36.92
N LYS A 68 27.49 0.57 -37.50
CA LYS A 68 28.30 -0.05 -38.56
C LYS A 68 29.16 -1.18 -38.00
N ASP A 69 29.17 -2.29 -38.72
CA ASP A 69 30.06 -3.41 -38.45
C ASP A 69 31.54 -2.97 -38.55
N LYS A 70 32.41 -3.54 -37.70
CA LYS A 70 33.87 -3.29 -37.57
C LYS A 70 34.35 -1.89 -37.17
N THR A 71 33.59 -0.85 -37.48
CA THR A 71 33.92 0.55 -37.13
C THR A 71 33.16 1.01 -35.89
N TRP A 72 32.05 0.36 -35.56
CA TRP A 72 31.13 0.70 -34.46
C TRP A 72 30.62 2.14 -34.50
N ASP A 73 30.62 2.74 -35.69
CA ASP A 73 30.10 4.09 -35.91
C ASP A 73 28.57 4.07 -35.88
N ILE A 74 28.01 4.93 -35.04
CA ILE A 74 26.57 5.05 -34.84
C ILE A 74 25.99 5.89 -35.98
N THR A 75 25.43 5.23 -36.98
CA THR A 75 24.85 5.88 -38.17
C THR A 75 23.35 6.15 -38.00
N GLY A 76 22.68 5.33 -37.20
CA GLY A 76 21.23 5.32 -37.04
C GLY A 76 20.48 4.94 -38.32
N VAL A 77 19.20 4.63 -38.19
CA VAL A 77 18.35 4.23 -39.32
C VAL A 77 17.21 5.23 -39.47
N ASP A 78 16.76 5.45 -40.70
CA ASP A 78 15.61 6.33 -40.95
C ASP A 78 14.36 5.82 -40.23
N GLU A 79 13.67 6.74 -39.54
CA GLU A 79 12.58 6.41 -38.62
C GLU A 79 11.42 5.69 -39.32
N THR A 80 11.17 6.01 -40.59
CA THR A 80 10.15 5.35 -41.43
C THR A 80 10.44 3.87 -41.65
N ILE A 81 11.71 3.47 -41.72
CA ILE A 81 12.12 2.07 -41.90
C ILE A 81 11.92 1.31 -40.58
N LEU A 82 12.40 1.86 -39.46
CA LEU A 82 12.26 1.21 -38.15
C LEU A 82 10.80 1.11 -37.69
N THR A 83 9.98 2.13 -37.96
CA THR A 83 8.55 2.11 -37.59
C THR A 83 7.71 1.20 -38.49
N SER A 84 8.16 0.91 -39.71
CA SER A 84 7.51 -0.08 -40.59
C SER A 84 7.68 -1.52 -40.11
N ILE A 85 8.68 -1.77 -39.26
CA ILE A 85 8.98 -3.09 -38.71
C ILE A 85 8.30 -3.23 -37.35
N THR A 86 7.39 -4.19 -37.23
CA THR A 86 6.73 -4.51 -35.97
C THR A 86 7.42 -5.69 -35.29
N GLN A 87 7.30 -5.76 -33.97
CA GLN A 87 7.72 -6.95 -33.21
C GLN A 87 7.05 -8.23 -33.74
N THR A 88 5.78 -8.15 -34.18
CA THR A 88 5.04 -9.27 -34.77
C THR A 88 5.70 -9.77 -36.05
N HIS A 89 6.11 -8.87 -36.95
CA HIS A 89 6.79 -9.26 -38.18
C HIS A 89 8.09 -10.04 -37.91
N ILE A 90 8.90 -9.59 -36.95
CA ILE A 90 10.14 -10.28 -36.58
C ILE A 90 9.83 -11.64 -35.93
N ASN A 91 8.85 -11.69 -35.03
CA ASN A 91 8.44 -12.95 -34.40
C ASN A 91 7.89 -13.96 -35.41
N ASP A 92 7.12 -13.54 -36.42
CA ASP A 92 6.60 -14.43 -37.46
C ASP A 92 7.73 -15.02 -38.31
N ILE A 93 8.76 -14.21 -38.63
CA ILE A 93 9.97 -14.68 -39.30
C ILE A 93 10.66 -15.74 -38.46
N ILE A 94 10.93 -15.44 -37.18
CA ILE A 94 11.59 -16.37 -36.24
C ILE A 94 10.77 -17.67 -36.14
N ARG A 95 9.46 -17.58 -35.90
CA ARG A 95 8.54 -18.73 -35.81
C ARG A 95 8.59 -19.61 -37.06
N SER A 96 8.73 -19.03 -38.25
CA SER A 96 8.82 -19.79 -39.50
C SER A 96 10.05 -20.70 -39.60
N TYR A 97 11.13 -20.39 -38.87
CA TYR A 97 12.38 -21.16 -38.87
C TYR A 97 12.57 -22.03 -37.62
N ILE A 98 12.06 -21.63 -36.44
CA ILE A 98 12.29 -22.35 -35.17
C ILE A 98 11.02 -22.84 -34.45
N GLY A 99 9.83 -22.44 -34.90
CA GLY A 99 8.55 -22.69 -34.23
C GLY A 99 8.27 -21.74 -33.05
N GLU A 100 7.17 -21.97 -32.33
CA GLU A 100 6.77 -21.16 -31.17
C GLU A 100 7.55 -21.53 -29.90
N ARG A 101 8.82 -21.12 -29.83
CA ARG A 101 9.70 -21.40 -28.68
C ARG A 101 9.96 -20.20 -27.79
N PHE A 102 10.17 -19.03 -28.39
CA PHE A 102 10.34 -17.76 -27.69
C PHE A 102 9.91 -16.62 -28.59
N GLY A 103 9.62 -15.46 -27.99
CA GLY A 103 9.38 -14.21 -28.68
C GLY A 103 10.45 -13.18 -28.32
N ILE A 104 10.74 -12.29 -29.27
CA ILE A 104 11.64 -11.14 -29.06
C ILE A 104 10.84 -9.90 -28.66
N ILE A 105 11.51 -8.96 -27.99
CA ILE A 105 10.99 -7.59 -27.79
C ILE A 105 11.73 -6.66 -28.73
N TYR A 106 10.99 -5.87 -29.52
CA TYR A 106 11.58 -4.89 -30.42
C TYR A 106 11.14 -3.48 -30.02
N ARG A 107 12.10 -2.56 -29.92
CA ARG A 107 11.84 -1.15 -29.61
C ARG A 107 12.69 -0.23 -30.46
N VAL A 108 12.11 0.88 -30.89
CA VAL A 108 12.84 2.00 -31.47
C VAL A 108 13.31 2.91 -30.34
N CYS A 109 14.63 3.12 -30.26
CA CYS A 109 15.29 3.86 -29.20
C CYS A 109 15.93 5.15 -29.72
N ARG A 110 15.88 6.22 -28.93
CA ARG A 110 16.52 7.51 -29.24
C ARG A 110 17.63 7.77 -28.24
N ILE A 111 18.86 7.92 -28.73
CA ILE A 111 20.04 8.14 -27.89
C ILE A 111 20.67 9.51 -28.17
N PRO A 112 21.26 10.19 -27.18
CA PRO A 112 21.87 11.51 -27.37
C PRO A 112 23.01 11.53 -28.41
N LEU A 113 23.68 10.39 -28.62
CA LEU A 113 24.84 10.25 -29.49
C LEU A 113 24.51 10.20 -30.99
N CYS A 114 23.24 10.07 -31.37
CA CYS A 114 22.82 9.99 -32.77
C CYS A 114 21.52 10.77 -33.01
N ARG A 115 21.46 11.52 -34.12
CA ARG A 115 20.24 12.23 -34.52
C ARG A 115 19.16 11.29 -35.07
N LYS A 116 19.56 10.16 -35.65
CA LYS A 116 18.66 9.14 -36.18
C LYS A 116 18.39 8.07 -35.11
N PRO A 117 17.18 7.50 -35.03
CA PRO A 117 16.86 6.46 -34.06
C PRO A 117 17.60 5.15 -34.33
N LEU A 118 17.70 4.32 -33.29
CA LEU A 118 18.25 2.97 -33.33
C LEU A 118 17.15 1.93 -33.10
N GLY A 119 17.31 0.74 -33.66
CA GLY A 119 16.44 -0.40 -33.35
C GLY A 119 17.09 -1.28 -32.28
N LEU A 120 16.37 -1.64 -31.23
CA LEU A 120 16.86 -2.55 -30.20
C LEU A 120 15.99 -3.80 -30.18
N ILE A 121 16.59 -4.95 -30.48
CA ILE A 121 15.97 -6.27 -30.36
C ILE A 121 16.50 -6.93 -29.11
N TYR A 122 15.61 -7.42 -28.25
CA TYR A 122 15.92 -8.25 -27.10
C TYR A 122 15.53 -9.70 -27.37
N VAL A 123 16.49 -10.60 -27.14
CA VAL A 123 16.32 -12.05 -27.21
C VAL A 123 16.39 -12.62 -25.79
N PRO A 124 15.33 -13.29 -25.30
CA PRO A 124 15.31 -13.83 -23.95
C PRO A 124 16.27 -15.01 -23.77
N PRO A 125 16.80 -15.25 -22.55
CA PRO A 125 17.58 -16.43 -22.24
C PRO A 125 16.75 -17.72 -22.41
N ARG A 126 17.42 -18.82 -22.76
CA ARG A 126 16.79 -20.15 -22.79
C ARG A 126 16.44 -20.62 -21.38
N THR A 127 15.19 -21.07 -21.24
CA THR A 127 14.63 -21.62 -20.00
C THR A 127 14.37 -23.13 -20.08
N GLY A 128 14.80 -23.79 -21.16
CA GLY A 128 14.53 -25.21 -21.40
C GLY A 128 15.46 -25.84 -22.44
N ARG A 129 14.92 -26.75 -23.27
CA ARG A 129 15.69 -27.43 -24.31
C ARG A 129 16.25 -26.44 -25.35
N PRO A 130 17.43 -26.71 -25.95
CA PRO A 130 17.94 -25.88 -27.02
C PRO A 130 16.93 -25.82 -28.18
N VAL A 131 16.84 -24.63 -28.77
CA VAL A 131 16.09 -24.37 -29.98
C VAL A 131 16.85 -24.97 -31.16
N ILE A 132 16.09 -25.72 -31.97
CA ILE A 132 16.56 -26.45 -33.13
C ILE A 132 15.86 -25.87 -34.35
N MET A 133 16.60 -25.65 -35.44
CA MET A 133 16.02 -25.19 -36.70
C MET A 133 15.01 -26.21 -37.24
N LYS A 134 13.79 -25.76 -37.54
CA LYS A 134 12.69 -26.56 -38.08
C LYS A 134 12.61 -26.55 -39.59
N LYS A 135 13.29 -25.61 -40.24
CA LYS A 135 13.28 -25.45 -41.70
C LYS A 135 14.70 -25.22 -42.21
N ASN A 136 14.97 -25.66 -43.44
CA ASN A 136 16.20 -25.29 -44.14
C ASN A 136 16.25 -23.78 -44.38
N GLY A 137 17.44 -23.20 -44.21
CA GLY A 137 17.73 -21.84 -44.65
C GLY A 137 17.68 -21.72 -46.18
N PRO A 138 17.70 -20.49 -46.71
CA PRO A 138 17.77 -20.25 -48.14
C PRO A 138 19.06 -20.80 -48.75
N GLN A 139 19.00 -21.14 -50.03
CA GLN A 139 20.14 -21.62 -50.81
C GLN A 139 20.96 -20.43 -51.32
N ILE A 140 22.22 -20.34 -50.90
CA ILE A 140 23.16 -19.30 -51.30
C ILE A 140 24.19 -19.94 -52.24
N GLY A 141 23.98 -19.76 -53.55
CA GLY A 141 24.80 -20.42 -54.56
C GLY A 141 24.60 -21.94 -54.57
N ARG A 142 25.66 -22.71 -54.29
CA ARG A 142 25.61 -24.18 -54.21
C ARG A 142 25.30 -24.74 -52.82
N ASP A 143 25.36 -23.89 -51.79
CA ASP A 143 25.23 -24.30 -50.39
C ASP A 143 23.94 -23.79 -49.75
N ILE A 144 23.45 -24.50 -48.74
CA ILE A 144 22.29 -24.10 -47.95
C ILE A 144 22.80 -23.43 -46.67
N MET A 145 22.25 -22.26 -46.31
CA MET A 145 22.70 -21.47 -45.16
C MET A 145 22.72 -22.26 -43.84
N PHE A 146 21.70 -23.08 -43.61
CA PHE A 146 21.62 -24.06 -42.52
C PHE A 146 20.56 -25.12 -42.83
N ARG A 147 20.67 -26.30 -42.22
CA ARG A 147 19.73 -27.41 -42.41
C ARG A 147 18.74 -27.50 -41.25
N GLN A 148 17.56 -28.04 -41.52
CA GLN A 148 16.63 -28.48 -40.48
C GLN A 148 17.36 -29.46 -39.56
N GLY A 149 17.25 -29.26 -38.25
CA GLY A 149 17.98 -30.02 -37.23
C GLY A 149 19.22 -29.31 -36.69
N ASP A 150 19.72 -28.26 -37.35
CA ASP A 150 20.89 -27.52 -36.87
C ASP A 150 20.56 -26.76 -35.57
N ILE A 151 21.51 -26.76 -34.64
CA ILE A 151 21.48 -25.98 -33.39
C ILE A 151 22.57 -24.92 -33.49
N PHE A 152 22.22 -23.67 -33.21
CA PHE A 152 23.14 -22.55 -33.19
C PHE A 152 23.44 -22.11 -31.75
N ILE A 153 24.69 -21.76 -31.50
CA ILE A 153 25.16 -21.18 -30.23
C ILE A 153 26.03 -19.97 -30.53
N ARG A 154 26.03 -18.99 -29.62
CA ARG A 154 26.93 -17.85 -29.70
C ARG A 154 28.25 -18.16 -29.00
N SER A 155 29.35 -18.05 -29.74
CA SER A 155 30.71 -18.25 -29.22
C SER A 155 31.50 -16.97 -29.46
N ALA A 156 31.84 -16.27 -28.38
CA ALA A 156 32.39 -14.91 -28.42
C ALA A 156 31.51 -13.95 -29.24
N ASP A 157 32.01 -13.44 -30.37
CA ASP A 157 31.36 -12.50 -31.28
C ASP A 157 30.65 -13.19 -32.46
N SER A 158 30.67 -14.52 -32.55
CA SER A 158 30.17 -15.25 -33.71
C SER A 158 29.01 -16.21 -33.40
N THR A 159 28.07 -16.32 -34.34
CA THR A 159 27.05 -17.36 -34.35
C THR A 159 27.61 -18.61 -35.03
N CYS A 160 27.84 -19.68 -34.26
CA CYS A 160 28.37 -20.94 -34.78
C CYS A 160 27.36 -22.09 -34.64
N ARG A 161 27.49 -23.10 -35.52
CA ARG A 161 26.71 -24.33 -35.40
C ARG A 161 27.33 -25.24 -34.35
N ALA A 162 26.50 -25.81 -33.49
CA ALA A 162 26.92 -26.74 -32.46
C ALA A 162 27.32 -28.10 -33.06
N THR A 163 28.59 -28.24 -33.45
CA THR A 163 29.13 -29.47 -34.07
C THR A 163 30.22 -30.17 -33.25
N THR A 164 30.71 -29.57 -32.18
CA THR A 164 31.80 -30.11 -31.34
C THR A 164 31.26 -30.53 -29.98
N ASP A 165 31.95 -31.47 -29.33
CA ASP A 165 31.63 -31.91 -27.98
C ASP A 165 31.62 -30.74 -26.98
N SER A 166 32.52 -29.77 -27.15
CA SER A 166 32.53 -28.53 -26.34
C SER A 166 31.28 -27.67 -26.52
N HIS A 167 30.68 -27.63 -27.72
CA HIS A 167 29.42 -26.91 -27.94
C HIS A 167 28.25 -27.66 -27.30
N ILE A 168 28.29 -28.99 -27.32
CA ILE A 168 27.32 -29.83 -26.63
C ILE A 168 27.51 -29.69 -25.11
N GLU A 169 28.72 -29.63 -24.60
CA GLU A 169 28.95 -29.33 -23.19
C GLU A 169 28.56 -27.90 -22.82
N ALA A 170 28.69 -26.90 -23.69
CA ALA A 170 28.18 -25.55 -23.40
C ALA A 170 26.64 -25.50 -23.37
N ILE A 171 25.99 -26.21 -24.30
CA ILE A 171 24.52 -26.23 -24.41
C ILE A 171 23.88 -27.12 -23.32
N TRP A 172 24.59 -28.14 -22.80
CA TRP A 172 24.08 -29.09 -21.80
C TRP A 172 24.79 -29.02 -20.41
N GLY A 173 25.99 -28.45 -20.30
CA GLY A 173 26.93 -28.59 -19.18
C GLY A 173 27.03 -27.41 -18.21
N GLU A 174 26.58 -26.20 -18.54
CA GLU A 174 26.48 -25.09 -17.57
C GLU A 174 25.23 -25.17 -16.66
N THR A 175 24.40 -26.20 -16.83
CA THR A 175 23.37 -26.61 -15.85
C THR A 175 23.92 -27.50 -14.72
N ALA A 176 25.23 -27.78 -14.69
CA ALA A 176 25.86 -28.70 -13.72
C ALA A 176 26.77 -28.01 -12.68
N VAL A 177 26.68 -26.70 -12.48
CA VAL A 177 27.12 -26.09 -11.21
C VAL A 177 25.96 -26.20 -10.24
N SER A 178 26.16 -27.01 -9.20
CA SER A 178 25.24 -27.32 -8.11
C SER A 178 24.18 -26.23 -7.87
N LEU A 179 23.03 -26.38 -8.50
CA LEU A 179 21.79 -26.02 -7.84
C LEU A 179 21.82 -26.80 -6.51
N PRO A 180 21.56 -26.20 -5.34
CA PRO A 180 21.04 -27.02 -4.27
C PRO A 180 19.89 -27.80 -4.90
N LYS A 181 19.84 -29.12 -4.69
CA LYS A 181 18.70 -29.94 -5.12
C LYS A 181 17.45 -29.40 -4.44
N VAL A 182 16.88 -28.33 -5.00
CA VAL A 182 15.47 -28.07 -4.96
C VAL A 182 14.99 -28.94 -6.11
N GLU A 183 14.56 -30.16 -5.78
CA GLU A 183 13.75 -30.92 -6.72
C GLU A 183 12.68 -29.95 -7.23
N PRO A 184 12.52 -29.78 -8.56
CA PRO A 184 11.42 -28.98 -9.05
C PRO A 184 10.15 -29.55 -8.45
N SER A 185 9.34 -28.67 -7.89
CA SER A 185 8.03 -28.90 -7.29
C SER A 185 7.04 -29.42 -8.34
N ASN A 186 7.34 -30.56 -8.96
CA ASN A 186 6.49 -31.16 -9.97
C ASN A 186 5.33 -31.87 -9.26
N TRP A 187 4.11 -31.47 -9.63
CA TRP A 187 2.89 -32.11 -9.21
C TRP A 187 2.78 -33.44 -9.94
N ASN A 188 3.32 -34.49 -9.33
CA ASN A 188 3.50 -35.78 -9.95
C ASN A 188 2.27 -36.67 -9.70
N VAL A 189 1.98 -37.52 -10.68
CA VAL A 189 1.09 -38.66 -10.48
C VAL A 189 1.82 -39.63 -9.54
N VAL A 190 1.34 -39.72 -8.31
CA VAL A 190 1.90 -40.57 -7.25
C VAL A 190 1.38 -41.99 -7.43
N GLU A 191 0.12 -42.12 -7.82
CA GLU A 191 -0.58 -43.38 -8.10
C GLU A 191 -1.70 -43.10 -9.12
N TYR A 192 -2.26 -44.15 -9.75
CA TYR A 192 -3.42 -44.02 -10.63
C TYR A 192 -4.56 -43.27 -9.92
N GLY A 193 -5.06 -42.20 -10.54
CA GLY A 193 -6.08 -41.31 -9.96
C GLY A 193 -5.54 -40.27 -8.98
N PHE A 194 -4.25 -40.29 -8.63
CA PHE A 194 -3.69 -39.38 -7.61
C PHE A 194 -2.52 -38.57 -8.15
N ARG A 195 -2.82 -37.33 -8.54
CA ARG A 195 -1.85 -36.30 -8.87
C ARG A 195 -1.79 -35.29 -7.72
N LEU A 196 -0.74 -35.38 -6.90
CA LEU A 196 -0.64 -34.66 -5.64
C LEU A 196 0.41 -33.53 -5.70
N PRO A 197 0.28 -32.49 -4.86
CA PRO A 197 1.34 -31.51 -4.65
C PRO A 197 2.61 -32.17 -4.14
N PRO A 198 3.78 -31.51 -4.32
CA PRO A 198 4.98 -31.85 -3.59
C PRO A 198 4.68 -31.99 -2.10
N LYS A 199 5.24 -33.01 -1.46
CA LYS A 199 4.98 -33.30 -0.04
C LYS A 199 5.37 -32.08 0.80
N PRO A 200 4.41 -31.41 1.47
CA PRO A 200 4.71 -30.23 2.26
C PRO A 200 5.46 -30.62 3.53
N GLU A 201 6.28 -29.69 4.03
CA GLU A 201 6.77 -29.78 5.41
C GLU A 201 5.58 -29.71 6.40
N PRO A 202 5.68 -30.35 7.57
CA PRO A 202 4.62 -30.30 8.57
C PRO A 202 4.27 -28.87 8.95
N LEU A 203 3.01 -28.48 8.78
CA LEU A 203 2.56 -27.13 9.08
C LEU A 203 2.59 -26.91 10.58
N ILE A 204 2.82 -25.66 10.98
CA ILE A 204 2.79 -25.25 12.38
C ILE A 204 1.51 -24.46 12.63
N GLY A 205 0.71 -24.94 13.59
CA GLY A 205 -0.55 -24.33 13.97
C GLY A 205 -1.64 -24.53 12.92
N ARG A 206 -2.63 -23.63 12.93
CA ARG A 206 -3.79 -23.63 12.00
C ARG A 206 -4.77 -24.81 12.16
N ASP A 207 -4.82 -25.44 13.33
CA ASP A 207 -5.73 -26.58 13.59
C ASP A 207 -7.20 -26.22 13.32
N ARG A 208 -7.63 -25.01 13.71
CA ARG A 208 -8.99 -24.49 13.44
C ARG A 208 -9.25 -24.27 11.95
N ASP A 209 -8.26 -23.75 11.21
CA ASP A 209 -8.40 -23.52 9.77
C ASP A 209 -8.51 -24.85 9.04
N ARG A 210 -7.71 -25.85 9.44
CA ARG A 210 -7.76 -27.22 8.91
C ARG A 210 -9.13 -27.84 9.10
N GLU A 211 -9.66 -27.79 10.32
CA GLU A 211 -10.99 -28.33 10.63
C GLU A 211 -12.09 -27.66 9.79
N THR A 212 -12.00 -26.35 9.59
CA THR A 212 -12.95 -25.59 8.76
C THR A 212 -12.92 -26.05 7.29
N VAL A 213 -11.73 -26.27 6.72
CA VAL A 213 -11.60 -26.78 5.35
C VAL A 213 -12.13 -28.22 5.24
N PHE A 214 -11.86 -29.08 6.22
CA PHE A 214 -12.41 -30.44 6.23
C PHE A 214 -13.94 -30.46 6.29
N GLN A 215 -14.54 -29.59 7.10
CA GLN A 215 -16.00 -29.42 7.15
C GLN A 215 -16.54 -28.91 5.82
N SER A 216 -15.81 -28.01 5.15
CA SER A 216 -16.21 -27.46 3.85
C SER A 216 -16.19 -28.52 2.74
N LEU A 217 -15.25 -29.46 2.79
CA LEU A 217 -15.10 -30.54 1.81
C LEU A 217 -15.99 -31.77 2.10
N ASP A 218 -16.78 -31.76 3.18
CA ASP A 218 -17.71 -32.84 3.52
C ASP A 218 -18.83 -32.94 2.47
N SER A 219 -19.21 -34.16 2.06
CA SER A 219 -20.25 -34.42 1.05
C SER A 219 -21.60 -33.77 1.37
N ARG A 220 -21.88 -33.49 2.65
CA ARG A 220 -23.09 -32.80 3.12
C ARG A 220 -23.11 -31.30 2.86
N ASN A 221 -21.97 -30.68 2.56
CA ASN A 221 -21.92 -29.25 2.27
C ASN A 221 -22.58 -28.98 0.90
N ARG A 222 -23.49 -27.99 0.87
CA ARG A 222 -24.21 -27.58 -0.35
C ARG A 222 -23.28 -27.00 -1.42
N TRP A 223 -22.13 -26.48 -1.01
CA TRP A 223 -21.13 -25.93 -1.90
C TRP A 223 -20.14 -27.03 -2.29
N TRP A 224 -19.87 -27.17 -3.58
CA TRP A 224 -18.87 -28.11 -4.12
C TRP A 224 -17.51 -27.46 -4.37
N ILE A 225 -17.42 -26.13 -4.28
CA ILE A 225 -16.18 -25.36 -4.38
C ILE A 225 -15.86 -24.78 -3.00
N SER A 226 -14.73 -25.17 -2.44
CA SER A 226 -14.14 -24.60 -1.23
C SER A 226 -12.99 -23.68 -1.62
N SER A 227 -13.10 -22.40 -1.28
CA SER A 227 -12.14 -21.37 -1.68
C SER A 227 -11.36 -20.86 -0.48
N ILE A 228 -10.05 -21.09 -0.50
CA ILE A 228 -9.11 -20.60 0.51
C ILE A 228 -8.60 -19.23 0.07
N GLU A 229 -8.98 -18.21 0.84
CA GLU A 229 -8.70 -16.79 0.56
C GLU A 229 -7.73 -16.21 1.58
N GLY A 230 -6.96 -15.19 1.19
CA GLY A 230 -6.04 -14.50 2.10
C GLY A 230 -4.87 -13.83 1.41
N LEU A 231 -4.05 -13.12 2.19
CA LEU A 231 -2.91 -12.35 1.70
C LEU A 231 -1.84 -13.24 1.01
N GLY A 232 -0.99 -12.62 0.19
CA GLY A 232 0.20 -13.28 -0.34
C GLY A 232 1.14 -13.70 0.80
N GLY A 233 1.63 -14.93 0.78
CA GLY A 233 2.55 -15.43 1.82
C GLY A 233 1.90 -15.81 3.16
N VAL A 234 0.57 -15.81 3.26
CA VAL A 234 -0.16 -16.24 4.48
C VAL A 234 -0.11 -17.76 4.71
N GLY A 235 0.19 -18.55 3.67
CA GLY A 235 0.28 -20.01 3.75
C GLY A 235 -0.90 -20.78 3.13
N LYS A 236 -1.68 -20.16 2.22
CA LYS A 236 -2.82 -20.83 1.55
C LYS A 236 -2.43 -22.14 0.87
N THR A 237 -1.42 -22.09 0.01
CA THR A 237 -0.88 -23.26 -0.70
C THR A 237 -0.33 -24.30 0.27
N ALA A 238 0.34 -23.88 1.34
CA ALA A 238 0.88 -24.81 2.33
C ALA A 238 -0.25 -25.57 3.06
N LEU A 239 -1.29 -24.85 3.51
CA LEU A 239 -2.47 -25.44 4.14
C LEU A 239 -3.22 -26.38 3.18
N ALA A 240 -3.50 -25.91 1.96
CA ALA A 240 -4.22 -26.70 0.96
C ALA A 240 -3.47 -27.98 0.59
N SER A 241 -2.15 -27.89 0.38
CA SER A 241 -1.30 -29.04 0.09
C SER A 241 -1.27 -30.04 1.25
N GLU A 242 -1.18 -29.59 2.50
CA GLU A 242 -1.19 -30.49 3.66
C GLU A 242 -2.53 -31.23 3.78
N ILE A 243 -3.64 -30.52 3.61
CA ILE A 243 -4.98 -31.10 3.61
C ILE A 243 -5.15 -32.13 2.50
N VAL A 244 -4.68 -31.83 1.29
CA VAL A 244 -4.72 -32.78 0.16
C VAL A 244 -3.95 -34.06 0.49
N TRP A 245 -2.78 -33.94 1.11
CA TRP A 245 -2.00 -35.11 1.55
C TRP A 245 -2.68 -35.89 2.68
N GLU A 246 -3.40 -35.22 3.57
CA GLU A 246 -4.16 -35.86 4.65
C GLU A 246 -5.38 -36.59 4.10
N LEU A 247 -6.16 -35.96 3.21
CA LEU A 247 -7.29 -36.57 2.50
C LEU A 247 -6.88 -37.82 1.71
N TYR A 248 -5.70 -37.77 1.07
CA TYR A 248 -5.10 -38.91 0.40
C TYR A 248 -4.80 -40.05 1.38
N ARG A 249 -4.17 -39.76 2.53
CA ARG A 249 -3.84 -40.76 3.56
C ARG A 249 -5.09 -41.38 4.19
N GLU A 250 -6.12 -40.59 4.41
CA GLU A 250 -7.41 -41.01 4.94
C GLU A 250 -8.30 -41.69 3.89
N LYS A 251 -7.89 -41.70 2.61
CA LYS A 251 -8.63 -42.28 1.48
C LYS A 251 -10.07 -41.74 1.36
N ARG A 252 -10.25 -40.43 1.58
CA ARG A 252 -11.59 -39.79 1.51
C ARG A 252 -12.10 -39.55 0.11
N PHE A 253 -11.21 -39.57 -0.89
CA PHE A 253 -11.55 -39.43 -2.31
C PHE A 253 -10.93 -40.58 -3.09
N GLU A 254 -11.63 -41.06 -4.11
CA GLU A 254 -11.15 -42.09 -5.04
C GLU A 254 -10.08 -41.54 -5.99
N THR A 255 -10.10 -40.23 -6.24
CA THR A 255 -9.18 -39.56 -7.15
C THR A 255 -8.91 -38.15 -6.62
N ILE A 256 -7.66 -37.73 -6.65
CA ILE A 256 -7.26 -36.35 -6.32
C ILE A 256 -6.38 -35.83 -7.44
N ILE A 257 -6.86 -34.80 -8.13
CA ILE A 257 -6.13 -34.16 -9.22
C ILE A 257 -5.76 -32.76 -8.79
N SER A 258 -4.47 -32.48 -8.82
CA SER A 258 -3.98 -31.17 -8.39
C SER A 258 -3.16 -30.48 -9.46
N VAL A 259 -3.36 -29.17 -9.63
CA VAL A 259 -2.73 -28.34 -10.67
C VAL A 259 -2.42 -26.96 -10.10
N SER A 260 -1.27 -26.37 -10.46
CA SER A 260 -0.87 -25.04 -9.97
C SER A 260 -0.60 -24.06 -11.11
N ALA A 261 -1.13 -22.83 -10.96
CA ALA A 261 -0.81 -21.69 -11.81
C ALA A 261 0.38 -20.87 -11.26
N LYS A 262 1.09 -21.38 -10.25
CA LYS A 262 2.22 -20.69 -9.64
C LYS A 262 3.33 -20.46 -10.68
N ASN A 263 3.58 -19.20 -11.00
CA ASN A 263 4.59 -18.78 -11.98
C ASN A 263 5.85 -18.17 -11.34
N ARG A 264 5.88 -18.06 -10.01
CA ARG A 264 7.00 -17.49 -9.24
C ARG A 264 7.09 -18.14 -7.86
N GLU A 265 8.30 -18.31 -7.36
CA GLU A 265 8.58 -18.79 -6.00
C GLU A 265 9.65 -17.95 -5.32
N LEU A 266 9.48 -17.69 -4.02
CA LEU A 266 10.47 -16.98 -3.22
C LEU A 266 11.39 -18.01 -2.56
N SER A 267 12.66 -18.04 -2.96
CA SER A 267 13.71 -18.91 -2.39
C SER A 267 14.85 -18.06 -1.83
N GLU A 268 15.20 -18.25 -0.55
CA GLU A 268 16.37 -17.64 0.15
C GLU A 268 16.70 -16.16 -0.19
N ASN A 269 15.67 -15.33 -0.48
CA ASN A 269 15.71 -13.91 -0.90
C ASN A 269 15.70 -13.61 -2.41
N ARG A 270 15.32 -14.56 -3.26
CA ARG A 270 15.17 -14.32 -4.71
C ARG A 270 13.82 -14.83 -5.18
N ILE A 271 13.16 -14.04 -6.02
CA ILE A 271 11.96 -14.47 -6.74
C ILE A 271 12.45 -15.22 -7.98
N LEU A 272 12.25 -16.53 -7.99
CA LEU A 272 12.57 -17.39 -9.12
C LEU A 272 11.33 -17.55 -9.99
N PRO A 273 11.42 -17.33 -11.32
CA PRO A 273 10.33 -17.63 -12.22
C PRO A 273 10.14 -19.16 -12.29
N LEU A 274 8.89 -19.60 -12.15
CA LEU A 274 8.45 -20.97 -12.38
C LEU A 274 7.64 -21.02 -13.68
N LYS A 275 7.70 -22.14 -14.38
CA LYS A 275 6.77 -22.38 -15.48
C LYS A 275 5.42 -22.79 -14.90
N PRO A 276 4.34 -22.01 -15.07
CA PRO A 276 3.03 -22.41 -14.58
C PRO A 276 2.54 -23.64 -15.35
N GLU A 277 2.00 -24.63 -14.64
CA GLU A 277 1.37 -25.80 -15.25
C GLU A 277 -0.05 -25.47 -15.70
N LEU A 278 -0.76 -24.69 -14.88
CA LEU A 278 -2.10 -24.17 -15.17
C LEU A 278 -2.01 -22.83 -15.92
N ILE A 279 -2.26 -22.87 -17.23
CA ILE A 279 -2.30 -21.69 -18.11
C ILE A 279 -3.75 -21.39 -18.53
N GLY A 280 -4.55 -22.44 -18.74
CA GLY A 280 -5.95 -22.36 -19.14
C GLY A 280 -6.67 -23.69 -18.94
N ILE A 281 -7.86 -23.84 -19.53
CA ILE A 281 -8.68 -25.05 -19.35
C ILE A 281 -7.97 -26.32 -19.83
N ASP A 282 -7.19 -26.24 -20.89
CA ASP A 282 -6.41 -27.36 -21.43
C ASP A 282 -5.52 -27.99 -20.34
N SER A 283 -4.87 -27.18 -19.50
CA SER A 283 -4.04 -27.67 -18.40
C SER A 283 -4.81 -28.47 -17.35
N VAL A 284 -6.06 -28.07 -17.05
CA VAL A 284 -6.91 -28.76 -16.05
C VAL A 284 -7.37 -30.10 -16.62
N VAL A 285 -7.87 -30.08 -17.85
CA VAL A 285 -8.37 -31.27 -18.55
C VAL A 285 -7.25 -32.28 -18.77
N ASP A 286 -6.08 -31.82 -19.21
CA ASP A 286 -4.92 -32.68 -19.45
C ASP A 286 -4.44 -33.30 -18.14
N ALA A 287 -4.45 -32.56 -17.03
CA ALA A 287 -4.14 -33.11 -15.72
C ALA A 287 -5.12 -34.21 -15.27
N ILE A 288 -6.42 -34.07 -15.56
CA ILE A 288 -7.45 -35.08 -15.26
C ILE A 288 -7.18 -36.35 -16.07
N LEU A 289 -6.99 -36.21 -17.39
CA LEU A 289 -6.73 -37.33 -18.29
C LEU A 289 -5.40 -38.03 -17.95
N GLU A 290 -4.35 -37.27 -17.63
CA GLU A 290 -3.06 -37.82 -17.24
C GLU A 290 -3.12 -38.59 -15.92
N ALA A 291 -3.85 -38.08 -14.92
CA ALA A 291 -4.00 -38.73 -13.62
C ALA A 291 -4.83 -40.02 -13.70
N THR A 292 -5.85 -40.03 -14.57
CA THR A 292 -6.77 -41.17 -14.78
C THR A 292 -6.29 -42.16 -15.86
N GLY A 293 -5.11 -41.94 -16.45
CA GLY A 293 -4.46 -42.88 -17.36
C GLY A 293 -4.81 -42.74 -18.84
N PHE A 294 -5.58 -41.72 -19.24
CA PHE A 294 -6.01 -41.45 -20.62
C PHE A 294 -5.05 -40.50 -21.36
N LYS A 295 -3.73 -40.75 -21.25
CA LYS A 295 -2.70 -39.90 -21.86
C LYS A 295 -2.71 -39.91 -23.39
N GLU A 296 -3.21 -40.98 -23.99
CA GLU A 296 -3.27 -41.14 -25.45
C GLU A 296 -4.28 -40.17 -26.10
N ASP A 297 -5.31 -39.77 -25.33
CA ASP A 297 -6.37 -38.87 -25.77
C ASP A 297 -6.00 -37.38 -25.69
N LEU A 298 -4.79 -37.04 -25.22
CA LEU A 298 -4.29 -35.66 -25.17
C LEU A 298 -4.19 -35.01 -26.56
N CYS A 299 -4.11 -35.81 -27.63
CA CYS A 299 -4.11 -35.34 -29.01
C CYS A 299 -5.51 -34.99 -29.54
N SER A 300 -6.57 -35.30 -28.80
CA SER A 300 -7.94 -35.06 -29.21
C SER A 300 -8.32 -33.57 -29.13
N PRO A 301 -9.30 -33.09 -29.92
CA PRO A 301 -9.79 -31.73 -29.81
C PRO A 301 -10.26 -31.39 -28.38
N ILE A 302 -10.00 -30.17 -27.92
CA ILE A 302 -10.29 -29.73 -26.54
C ILE A 302 -11.73 -30.00 -26.09
N GLN A 303 -12.72 -29.85 -26.98
CA GLN A 303 -14.12 -30.10 -26.64
C GLN A 303 -14.37 -31.58 -26.29
N VAL A 304 -13.69 -32.50 -26.98
CA VAL A 304 -13.78 -33.94 -26.71
C VAL A 304 -13.10 -34.24 -25.37
N ARG A 305 -11.91 -33.67 -25.14
CA ARG A 305 -11.18 -33.84 -23.87
C ARG A 305 -11.98 -33.33 -22.67
N ILE A 306 -12.67 -32.19 -22.80
CA ILE A 306 -13.54 -31.64 -21.75
C ILE A 306 -14.67 -32.60 -21.40
N GLU A 307 -15.33 -33.18 -22.42
CA GLU A 307 -16.45 -34.11 -22.21
C GLU A 307 -15.96 -35.40 -21.55
N MET A 308 -14.82 -35.94 -21.99
CA MET A 308 -14.18 -37.10 -21.35
C MET A 308 -13.82 -36.81 -19.89
N ALA A 309 -13.22 -35.66 -19.60
CA ALA A 309 -12.91 -35.25 -18.23
C ALA A 309 -14.16 -35.18 -17.36
N LYS A 310 -15.28 -34.65 -17.88
CA LYS A 310 -16.56 -34.65 -17.14
C LYS A 310 -17.07 -36.05 -16.86
N GLN A 311 -17.07 -36.94 -17.85
CA GLN A 311 -17.52 -38.33 -17.66
C GLN A 311 -16.68 -39.07 -16.60
N LEU A 312 -15.36 -38.84 -16.59
CA LEU A 312 -14.47 -39.42 -15.58
C LEU A 312 -14.77 -38.89 -14.17
N LEU A 313 -14.99 -37.58 -14.05
CA LEU A 313 -15.36 -36.92 -12.78
C LEU A 313 -16.79 -37.25 -12.30
N GLU A 314 -17.71 -37.61 -13.19
CA GLU A 314 -19.05 -38.14 -12.83
C GLU A 314 -18.96 -39.56 -12.27
N SER A 315 -18.02 -40.35 -12.79
CA SER A 315 -17.88 -41.77 -12.43
C SER A 315 -17.08 -42.02 -11.14
N THR A 316 -16.43 -40.99 -10.59
CA THR A 316 -15.51 -41.12 -9.44
C THR A 316 -15.74 -40.04 -8.39
N GLU A 317 -15.54 -40.37 -7.11
CA GLU A 317 -15.50 -39.34 -6.06
C GLU A 317 -14.16 -38.61 -6.07
N SER A 318 -14.10 -37.54 -6.88
CA SER A 318 -12.88 -36.79 -7.15
C SER A 318 -12.75 -35.49 -6.35
N LEU A 319 -11.51 -35.14 -5.99
CA LEU A 319 -11.14 -33.80 -5.52
C LEU A 319 -10.24 -33.11 -6.56
N LEU A 320 -10.66 -31.95 -7.04
CA LEU A 320 -9.85 -31.08 -7.89
C LEU A 320 -9.21 -29.97 -7.07
N PHE A 321 -7.89 -29.96 -6.93
CA PHE A 321 -7.16 -28.89 -6.25
C PHE A 321 -6.50 -27.95 -7.26
N LEU A 322 -6.94 -26.68 -7.33
CA LEU A 322 -6.35 -25.66 -8.17
C LEU A 322 -5.65 -24.58 -7.33
N ASP A 323 -4.33 -24.50 -7.46
CA ASP A 323 -3.51 -23.56 -6.70
C ASP A 323 -3.20 -22.28 -7.51
N ASN A 324 -3.30 -21.13 -6.83
CA ASN A 324 -2.96 -19.80 -7.33
C ASN A 324 -3.83 -19.35 -8.54
N LEU A 325 -5.14 -19.62 -8.48
CA LEU A 325 -6.07 -19.40 -9.60
C LEU A 325 -6.15 -17.93 -10.05
N GLU A 326 -5.71 -16.97 -9.22
CA GLU A 326 -5.71 -15.55 -9.57
C GLU A 326 -4.81 -15.17 -10.76
N THR A 327 -3.88 -16.03 -11.17
CA THR A 327 -2.99 -15.79 -12.32
C THR A 327 -3.49 -16.37 -13.64
N VAL A 328 -4.69 -16.97 -13.65
CA VAL A 328 -5.30 -17.59 -14.84
C VAL A 328 -6.31 -16.64 -15.46
N ASP A 329 -6.10 -16.28 -16.72
CA ASP A 329 -6.98 -15.34 -17.46
C ASP A 329 -8.05 -16.04 -18.32
N ASP A 330 -8.06 -17.37 -18.38
CA ASP A 330 -9.01 -18.14 -19.20
C ASP A 330 -10.38 -18.31 -18.49
N PRO A 331 -11.46 -17.67 -18.97
CA PRO A 331 -12.78 -17.73 -18.33
C PRO A 331 -13.37 -19.15 -18.31
N ARG A 332 -12.96 -20.02 -19.25
CA ARG A 332 -13.45 -21.40 -19.36
C ARG A 332 -13.12 -22.24 -18.14
N VAL A 333 -12.05 -21.92 -17.42
CA VAL A 333 -11.68 -22.59 -16.16
C VAL A 333 -12.74 -22.34 -15.09
N PHE A 334 -13.21 -21.10 -14.96
CA PHE A 334 -14.24 -20.75 -14.00
C PHE A 334 -15.61 -21.35 -14.37
N ASP A 335 -15.94 -21.37 -15.66
CA ASP A 335 -17.17 -22.02 -16.14
C ASP A 335 -17.15 -23.53 -15.92
N PHE A 336 -15.99 -24.16 -16.05
CA PHE A 336 -15.80 -25.58 -15.73
C PHE A 336 -15.99 -25.85 -14.24
N LEU A 337 -15.39 -25.05 -13.36
CA LEU A 337 -15.56 -25.17 -11.90
C LEU A 337 -17.02 -25.00 -11.45
N LYS A 338 -17.72 -24.01 -12.01
CA LYS A 338 -19.14 -23.76 -11.70
C LYS A 338 -20.05 -24.92 -12.11
N ASN A 339 -19.68 -25.65 -13.16
CA ASN A 339 -20.45 -26.77 -13.70
C ASN A 339 -19.75 -28.11 -13.45
N LEU A 340 -19.07 -28.26 -12.30
CA LEU A 340 -18.44 -29.53 -11.92
C LEU A 340 -19.50 -30.61 -11.72
N PRO A 341 -19.29 -31.81 -12.27
CA PRO A 341 -20.20 -32.92 -12.06
C PRO A 341 -20.17 -33.42 -10.61
N GLN A 342 -21.33 -33.81 -10.08
CA GLN A 342 -21.38 -34.51 -8.80
C GLN A 342 -20.91 -35.96 -8.99
N PRO A 343 -20.18 -36.56 -8.02
CA PRO A 343 -19.91 -36.09 -6.66
C PRO A 343 -18.61 -35.26 -6.48
N THR A 344 -17.98 -34.81 -7.57
CA THR A 344 -16.68 -34.12 -7.51
C THR A 344 -16.72 -32.81 -6.72
N ARG A 345 -15.66 -32.57 -5.93
CA ARG A 345 -15.43 -31.32 -5.19
C ARG A 345 -14.18 -30.61 -5.68
N ALA A 346 -14.12 -29.29 -5.49
CA ALA A 346 -12.97 -28.48 -5.80
C ALA A 346 -12.46 -27.72 -4.58
N LEU A 347 -11.14 -27.76 -4.39
CA LEU A 347 -10.42 -26.89 -3.46
C LEU A 347 -9.63 -25.88 -4.31
N VAL A 348 -9.81 -24.58 -4.06
CA VAL A 348 -9.10 -23.54 -4.81
C VAL A 348 -8.37 -22.59 -3.87
N THR A 349 -7.16 -22.17 -4.23
CA THR A 349 -6.50 -21.03 -3.58
C THR A 349 -6.55 -19.84 -4.54
N SER A 350 -7.18 -18.74 -4.10
CA SER A 350 -7.36 -17.56 -4.95
C SER A 350 -7.20 -16.26 -4.14
N ARG A 351 -6.74 -15.21 -4.82
CA ARG A 351 -6.81 -13.80 -4.34
C ARG A 351 -7.94 -12.99 -5.00
N ARG A 352 -8.61 -13.54 -6.01
CA ARG A 352 -9.66 -12.87 -6.79
C ARG A 352 -11.01 -13.46 -6.43
N GLN A 353 -12.03 -12.61 -6.34
CA GLN A 353 -13.40 -12.99 -5.99
C GLN A 353 -14.15 -13.50 -7.23
N PRO A 354 -14.50 -14.80 -7.34
CA PRO A 354 -15.54 -15.25 -8.24
C PRO A 354 -16.92 -14.94 -7.63
N GLU A 355 -17.82 -14.43 -8.47
CA GLU A 355 -19.00 -13.68 -8.02
C GLU A 355 -20.12 -14.53 -7.39
N THR A 356 -20.13 -15.87 -7.46
CA THR A 356 -21.19 -16.72 -6.86
C THR A 356 -20.80 -18.21 -6.77
N GLY A 357 -21.17 -18.92 -5.69
CA GLY A 357 -21.24 -20.40 -5.68
C GLY A 357 -20.27 -21.17 -4.78
N GLU A 358 -19.55 -20.52 -3.86
CA GLU A 358 -18.42 -21.14 -3.14
C GLU A 358 -18.54 -20.98 -1.62
N ASP A 359 -17.97 -21.95 -0.89
CA ASP A 359 -17.73 -21.84 0.54
C ASP A 359 -16.37 -21.21 0.81
N ARG A 360 -16.35 -20.07 1.52
CA ARG A 360 -15.18 -19.19 1.59
C ARG A 360 -14.49 -19.28 2.93
N ILE A 361 -13.21 -19.65 2.90
CA ILE A 361 -12.38 -19.85 4.07
C ILE A 361 -11.29 -18.78 4.07
N ARG A 362 -11.45 -17.79 4.94
CA ARG A 362 -10.53 -16.64 5.03
C ARG A 362 -9.38 -16.96 5.97
N LEU A 363 -8.18 -17.04 5.43
CA LEU A 363 -6.94 -17.19 6.19
C LEU A 363 -6.35 -15.83 6.58
N THR A 364 -6.10 -15.68 7.88
CA THR A 364 -5.32 -14.59 8.45
C THR A 364 -3.89 -15.04 8.76
N GLY A 365 -3.04 -14.11 9.21
CA GLY A 365 -1.75 -14.45 9.81
C GLY A 365 -1.90 -15.46 10.96
N LEU A 366 -0.80 -16.16 11.27
CA LEU A 366 -0.73 -17.10 12.38
C LEU A 366 -0.98 -16.37 13.70
N ALA A 367 -1.61 -17.08 14.65
CA ALA A 367 -1.72 -16.59 16.02
C ALA A 367 -0.32 -16.34 16.62
N GLN A 368 -0.21 -15.45 17.60
CA GLN A 368 1.06 -15.09 18.21
C GLN A 368 1.82 -16.32 18.74
N THR A 369 1.11 -17.25 19.40
CA THR A 369 1.67 -18.50 19.92
C THR A 369 2.25 -19.39 18.81
N ASP A 370 1.56 -19.51 17.68
CA ASP A 370 1.99 -20.35 16.57
C ASP A 370 3.09 -19.68 15.74
N SER A 371 3.06 -18.34 15.67
CA SER A 371 4.13 -17.54 15.07
C SER A 371 5.44 -17.70 15.82
N VAL A 372 5.40 -17.67 17.16
CA VAL A 372 6.57 -17.93 18.01
C VAL A 372 7.10 -19.36 17.79
N LYS A 373 6.23 -20.37 17.75
CA LYS A 373 6.63 -21.76 17.43
C LYS A 373 7.30 -21.86 16.06
N LEU A 374 6.79 -21.16 15.04
CA LEU A 374 7.38 -21.12 13.70
C LEU A 374 8.77 -20.49 13.71
N VAL A 375 8.94 -19.34 14.38
CA VAL A 375 10.25 -18.70 14.53
C VAL A 375 11.23 -19.65 15.22
N HIS A 376 10.84 -20.28 16.32
CA HIS A 376 11.69 -21.25 17.04
C HIS A 376 12.10 -22.42 16.14
N ARG A 377 11.17 -23.06 15.42
CA ARG A 377 11.51 -24.17 14.52
C ARG A 377 12.50 -23.74 13.44
N LEU A 378 12.31 -22.57 12.84
CA LEU A 378 13.20 -22.06 11.79
C LEU A 378 14.61 -21.75 12.34
N LEU A 379 14.70 -21.13 13.52
CA LEU A 379 15.97 -20.86 14.19
C LEU A 379 16.69 -22.16 14.58
N GLU A 380 15.95 -23.17 15.04
CA GLU A 380 16.50 -24.49 15.38
C GLU A 380 17.02 -25.20 14.13
N THR A 381 16.20 -25.27 13.07
CA THR A 381 16.54 -25.96 11.81
C THR A 381 17.78 -25.36 11.15
N TRP A 382 18.02 -24.05 11.32
CA TRP A 382 19.17 -23.34 10.75
C TRP A 382 20.32 -23.13 11.74
N ASN A 383 20.26 -23.70 12.94
CA ASN A 383 21.28 -23.57 14.00
C ASN A 383 21.57 -22.12 14.43
N LEU A 384 20.52 -21.28 14.53
CA LEU A 384 20.61 -19.85 14.87
C LEU A 384 20.02 -19.51 16.26
N LEU A 385 19.58 -20.50 17.04
CA LEU A 385 18.97 -20.27 18.36
C LEU A 385 19.83 -19.43 19.31
N GLN A 386 21.16 -19.51 19.18
CA GLN A 386 22.10 -18.75 20.02
C GLN A 386 22.16 -17.25 19.69
N LEU A 387 21.67 -16.84 18.51
CA LEU A 387 21.73 -15.46 18.03
C LEU A 387 20.47 -14.65 18.39
N ALA A 388 19.39 -15.31 18.78
CA ALA A 388 18.10 -14.67 19.04
C ALA A 388 17.62 -14.97 20.46
N ASP A 389 17.40 -13.90 21.23
CA ASP A 389 16.72 -13.95 22.51
C ASP A 389 15.19 -13.88 22.35
N GLU A 390 14.45 -14.07 23.45
CA GLU A 390 12.99 -14.01 23.44
C GLU A 390 12.46 -12.65 22.96
N GLU A 391 13.15 -11.55 23.25
CA GLU A 391 12.77 -10.22 22.79
C GLU A 391 12.91 -10.07 21.27
N SER A 392 13.99 -10.60 20.68
CA SER A 392 14.18 -10.65 19.23
C SER A 392 13.09 -11.49 18.55
N ILE A 393 12.75 -12.65 19.12
CA ILE A 393 11.70 -13.54 18.60
C ILE A 393 10.34 -12.83 18.61
N ASN A 394 9.98 -12.21 19.74
CA ASN A 394 8.74 -11.45 19.85
C ASN A 394 8.72 -10.24 18.89
N SER A 395 9.87 -9.62 18.64
CA SER A 395 9.99 -8.52 17.67
C SER A 395 9.84 -8.99 16.23
N ILE A 396 10.35 -10.18 15.87
CA ILE A 396 10.13 -10.81 14.55
C ILE A 396 8.65 -11.08 14.33
N VAL A 397 7.97 -11.66 15.33
CA VAL A 397 6.53 -11.96 15.26
C VAL A 397 5.71 -10.68 15.12
N ARG A 398 6.03 -9.65 15.90
CA ARG A 398 5.34 -8.34 15.83
C ARG A 398 5.53 -7.68 14.46
N THR A 399 6.75 -7.68 13.94
CA THR A 399 7.09 -7.03 12.66
C THR A 399 6.47 -7.76 11.48
N SER A 400 6.44 -9.09 11.52
CA SER A 400 5.83 -9.91 10.46
C SER A 400 4.30 -9.89 10.46
N GLY A 401 3.66 -9.46 11.56
CA GLY A 401 2.20 -9.50 11.72
C GLY A 401 1.64 -10.93 11.62
N GLY A 402 2.43 -11.94 12.00
CA GLY A 402 2.06 -13.35 11.91
C GLY A 402 2.04 -13.94 10.49
N LEU A 403 2.55 -13.23 9.47
CA LEU A 403 2.63 -13.76 8.11
C LEU A 403 3.81 -14.76 7.97
N PRO A 404 3.57 -16.05 7.66
CA PRO A 404 4.64 -17.06 7.61
C PRO A 404 5.79 -16.71 6.67
N LEU A 405 5.49 -16.16 5.48
CA LEU A 405 6.54 -15.78 4.53
C LEU A 405 7.40 -14.61 5.02
N ALA A 406 6.80 -13.67 5.75
CA ALA A 406 7.53 -12.57 6.37
C ALA A 406 8.39 -13.06 7.54
N ILE A 407 7.89 -14.02 8.33
CA ILE A 407 8.65 -14.71 9.37
C ILE A 407 9.87 -15.42 8.76
N LEU A 408 9.66 -16.26 7.76
CA LEU A 408 10.73 -16.99 7.07
C LEU A 408 11.82 -16.04 6.55
N TRP A 409 11.40 -14.92 5.97
CA TRP A 409 12.32 -13.91 5.47
C TRP A 409 13.12 -13.21 6.58
N LEU A 410 12.45 -12.77 7.65
CA LEU A 410 13.13 -12.11 8.78
C LEU A 410 14.17 -13.03 9.43
N VAL A 411 13.81 -14.30 9.64
CA VAL A 411 14.78 -15.30 10.13
C VAL A 411 15.90 -15.53 9.10
N GLY A 412 15.58 -15.48 7.80
CA GLY A 412 16.58 -15.55 6.72
C GLY A 412 17.60 -14.41 6.76
N GLN A 413 17.19 -13.20 7.17
CA GLN A 413 18.12 -12.08 7.38
C GLN A 413 19.01 -12.30 8.61
N VAL A 414 18.46 -12.85 9.69
CA VAL A 414 19.28 -13.24 10.86
C VAL A 414 20.38 -14.22 10.43
N ARG A 415 20.04 -15.20 9.56
CA ARG A 415 21.00 -16.15 8.99
C ARG A 415 22.10 -15.47 8.17
N LEU A 416 21.74 -14.52 7.30
CA LEU A 416 22.70 -13.86 6.41
C LEU A 416 23.61 -12.87 7.14
N GLN A 417 23.05 -12.12 8.09
CA GLN A 417 23.76 -11.08 8.82
C GLN A 417 24.45 -11.61 10.08
N GLN A 418 24.15 -12.85 10.48
CA GLN A 418 24.63 -13.49 11.72
C GLN A 418 24.37 -12.60 12.95
N SER A 419 23.26 -11.86 12.93
CA SER A 419 22.92 -10.86 13.95
C SER A 419 21.42 -10.55 13.94
N THR A 420 20.87 -10.25 15.11
CA THR A 420 19.50 -9.73 15.31
C THR A 420 19.46 -8.20 15.37
N SER A 421 20.61 -7.52 15.30
CA SER A 421 20.70 -6.07 15.46
C SER A 421 19.85 -5.27 14.46
N PHE A 422 19.63 -5.77 13.24
CA PHE A 422 18.76 -5.13 12.26
C PHE A 422 17.28 -5.09 12.68
N ILE A 423 16.84 -6.01 13.56
CA ILE A 423 15.46 -6.06 14.05
C ILE A 423 15.14 -4.79 14.86
N SER A 424 16.11 -4.26 15.60
CA SER A 424 15.98 -2.97 16.29
C SER A 424 15.72 -1.79 15.32
N GLN A 425 16.21 -1.87 14.08
CA GLN A 425 15.97 -0.86 13.05
C GLN A 425 14.57 -0.97 12.42
N LEU A 426 13.96 -2.16 12.50
CA LEU A 426 12.59 -2.42 12.03
C LEU A 426 11.53 -1.93 13.02
N ASN A 427 11.89 -1.68 14.29
CA ASN A 427 11.03 -1.07 15.31
C ASN A 427 10.80 0.45 15.13
N LYS A 428 11.31 1.06 14.05
CA LYS A 428 11.01 2.45 13.70
C LYS A 428 9.54 2.59 13.23
N GLU A 429 8.99 3.82 13.24
CA GLU A 429 7.58 4.12 12.91
C GLU A 429 7.09 3.46 11.61
N VAL A 430 7.98 3.22 10.63
CA VAL A 430 7.73 2.38 9.46
C VAL A 430 8.89 1.39 9.29
N PRO A 431 8.66 0.06 9.30
CA PRO A 431 9.72 -0.93 9.11
C PRO A 431 10.30 -0.82 7.70
N ILE A 432 11.62 -0.76 7.54
CA ILE A 432 12.25 -0.79 6.21
C ILE A 432 12.41 -2.26 5.80
N VAL A 433 11.43 -2.77 5.07
CA VAL A 433 11.47 -4.13 4.50
C VAL A 433 11.98 -4.04 3.06
N PRO A 434 12.89 -4.92 2.60
CA PRO A 434 13.36 -4.91 1.23
C PRO A 434 12.23 -5.03 0.22
N GLU A 435 12.34 -4.25 -0.85
CA GLU A 435 11.31 -4.12 -1.88
C GLU A 435 10.87 -5.47 -2.46
N GLN A 436 11.76 -6.47 -2.50
CA GLN A 436 11.49 -7.80 -3.08
C GLN A 436 10.41 -8.59 -2.35
N ILE A 437 10.35 -8.58 -1.01
CA ILE A 437 9.31 -9.32 -0.25
C ILE A 437 7.99 -8.58 -0.32
N LEU A 438 8.06 -7.25 -0.27
CA LEU A 438 6.91 -6.38 -0.42
C LEU A 438 6.31 -6.53 -1.82
N GLU A 439 7.16 -6.61 -2.84
CA GLU A 439 6.76 -6.81 -4.23
C GLU A 439 6.14 -8.19 -4.43
N PHE A 440 6.77 -9.25 -3.93
CA PHE A 440 6.23 -10.61 -4.02
C PHE A 440 4.89 -10.78 -3.29
N SER A 441 4.76 -10.21 -2.09
CA SER A 441 3.59 -10.42 -1.23
C SER A 441 2.43 -9.50 -1.58
N PHE A 442 2.71 -8.24 -1.98
CA PHE A 442 1.70 -7.18 -2.08
C PHE A 442 1.53 -6.55 -3.47
N ARG A 443 2.52 -6.53 -4.37
CA ARG A 443 2.43 -5.78 -5.64
C ARG A 443 1.23 -6.21 -6.50
N ASN A 444 1.04 -7.52 -6.69
CA ASN A 444 -0.05 -8.02 -7.51
C ASN A 444 -1.42 -7.64 -6.94
N MET A 445 -1.58 -7.72 -5.61
CA MET A 445 -2.82 -7.31 -4.95
C MET A 445 -3.02 -5.79 -5.06
N PHE A 446 -1.97 -5.02 -4.80
CA PHE A 446 -2.00 -3.56 -4.91
C PHE A 446 -2.39 -3.09 -6.30
N ASN A 447 -1.90 -3.75 -7.35
CA ASN A 447 -2.23 -3.42 -8.74
C ASN A 447 -3.71 -3.67 -9.06
N LEU A 448 -4.36 -4.61 -8.39
CA LEU A 448 -5.79 -4.93 -8.54
C LEU A 448 -6.71 -3.98 -7.76
N LEU A 449 -6.18 -3.23 -6.80
CA LEU A 449 -6.95 -2.25 -6.04
C LEU A 449 -7.39 -1.07 -6.92
N SER A 450 -8.55 -0.50 -6.61
CA SER A 450 -8.96 0.78 -7.20
C SER A 450 -8.04 1.92 -6.74
N GLU A 451 -8.01 3.03 -7.48
CA GLU A 451 -7.22 4.20 -7.08
C GLU A 451 -7.64 4.74 -5.70
N ASP A 452 -8.93 4.65 -5.36
CA ASP A 452 -9.44 5.05 -4.05
C ASP A 452 -8.91 4.14 -2.92
N GLN A 453 -8.93 2.82 -3.14
CA GLN A 453 -8.39 1.84 -2.20
C GLN A 453 -6.87 2.00 -2.02
N LYS A 454 -6.14 2.23 -3.12
CA LYS A 454 -4.69 2.51 -3.08
C LYS A 454 -4.39 3.74 -2.23
N LEU A 455 -5.21 4.79 -2.33
CA LEU A 455 -4.99 6.01 -1.55
C LEU A 455 -5.22 5.77 -0.05
N ILE A 456 -6.34 5.18 0.34
CA ILE A 456 -6.62 4.87 1.76
C ILE A 456 -5.53 3.97 2.36
N LEU A 457 -5.08 2.97 1.60
CA LEU A 457 -3.97 2.12 2.01
C LEU A 457 -2.67 2.92 2.23
N LYS A 458 -2.32 3.84 1.32
CA LYS A 458 -1.17 4.74 1.51
C LYS A 458 -1.31 5.63 2.73
N LEU A 459 -2.50 6.17 2.99
CA LEU A 459 -2.77 7.05 4.14
C LEU A 459 -2.62 6.30 5.48
N SER A 460 -3.04 5.03 5.52
CA SER A 460 -2.89 4.18 6.72
C SER A 460 -1.42 3.98 7.13
N ALA A 461 -0.50 4.09 6.17
CA ALA A 461 0.93 3.92 6.39
C ALA A 461 1.58 5.04 7.19
N LEU A 462 0.87 6.16 7.40
CA LEU A 462 1.36 7.28 8.21
C LEU A 462 1.34 6.98 9.72
N SER A 463 0.50 6.05 10.17
CA SER A 463 0.47 5.59 11.55
C SER A 463 0.20 4.08 11.61
N PRO A 464 1.21 3.23 11.35
CA PRO A 464 1.03 1.78 11.31
C PRO A 464 0.68 1.17 12.66
N GLN A 465 0.99 1.87 13.75
CA GLN A 465 0.82 1.37 15.13
C GLN A 465 -0.48 1.84 15.78
N GLU A 466 -1.15 2.86 15.23
CA GLU A 466 -2.40 3.39 15.77
C GLU A 466 -3.57 3.05 14.83
N PRO A 467 -4.61 2.35 15.30
CA PRO A 467 -5.78 2.07 14.48
C PRO A 467 -6.56 3.36 14.23
N LEU A 468 -6.84 3.66 12.96
CA LEU A 468 -7.53 4.88 12.53
C LEU A 468 -9.02 4.63 12.32
N SER A 469 -9.88 5.53 12.81
CA SER A 469 -11.33 5.50 12.52
C SER A 469 -11.66 6.07 11.13
N ILE A 470 -12.92 5.91 10.70
CA ILE A 470 -13.40 6.44 9.41
C ILE A 470 -13.26 7.97 9.31
N GLU A 471 -13.49 8.71 10.40
CA GLU A 471 -13.40 10.16 10.45
C GLU A 471 -11.97 10.64 10.18
N HIS A 472 -10.97 9.89 10.64
CA HIS A 472 -9.56 10.16 10.35
C HIS A 472 -9.28 10.04 8.85
N TYR A 473 -9.76 8.97 8.21
CA TYR A 473 -9.58 8.79 6.77
C TYR A 473 -10.30 9.85 5.93
N MET A 474 -11.53 10.23 6.33
CA MET A 474 -12.27 11.32 5.70
C MET A 474 -11.46 12.64 5.76
N HIS A 475 -10.86 12.93 6.91
CA HIS A 475 -10.06 14.14 7.10
C HIS A 475 -8.75 14.11 6.30
N LEU A 476 -8.04 12.97 6.29
CA LEU A 476 -6.76 12.83 5.60
C LEU A 476 -6.90 12.81 4.07
N ALA A 477 -7.96 12.19 3.56
CA ALA A 477 -8.26 12.09 2.13
C ALA A 477 -9.09 13.26 1.59
N GLU A 478 -9.69 14.07 2.48
CA GLU A 478 -10.66 15.13 2.14
C GLU A 478 -11.88 14.58 1.39
N TRP A 479 -12.38 13.43 1.83
CA TRP A 479 -13.50 12.71 1.21
C TRP A 479 -14.75 12.73 2.08
N ASP A 480 -15.90 12.52 1.42
CA ASP A 480 -17.15 12.24 2.11
C ASP A 480 -17.16 10.82 2.73
N ARG A 481 -18.17 10.57 3.55
CA ARG A 481 -18.31 9.31 4.28
C ARG A 481 -18.57 8.12 3.35
N ASP A 482 -19.35 8.31 2.30
CA ASP A 482 -19.77 7.21 1.40
C ASP A 482 -18.61 6.69 0.55
N ARG A 483 -17.83 7.60 -0.05
CA ARG A 483 -16.63 7.25 -0.81
C ARG A 483 -15.60 6.57 0.09
N THR A 484 -15.39 7.11 1.30
CA THR A 484 -14.46 6.54 2.28
C THR A 484 -14.89 5.14 2.70
N ASN A 485 -16.18 4.93 2.99
CA ASN A 485 -16.73 3.62 3.32
C ASN A 485 -16.56 2.60 2.18
N LYS A 486 -16.84 2.99 0.94
CA LYS A 486 -16.65 2.11 -0.22
C LYS A 486 -15.20 1.65 -0.36
N ALA A 487 -14.25 2.58 -0.22
CA ALA A 487 -12.83 2.27 -0.27
C ALA A 487 -12.38 1.35 0.88
N LEU A 488 -12.78 1.65 2.12
CA LEU A 488 -12.47 0.82 3.30
C LEU A 488 -13.07 -0.58 3.19
N ASN A 489 -14.33 -0.70 2.77
CA ASN A 489 -14.99 -2.00 2.59
C ASN A 489 -14.27 -2.86 1.56
N GLY A 490 -13.83 -2.27 0.46
CA GLY A 490 -13.02 -2.99 -0.54
C GLY A 490 -11.66 -3.46 0.01
N LEU A 491 -11.02 -2.66 0.86
CA LEU A 491 -9.75 -3.04 1.50
C LEU A 491 -9.89 -4.15 2.54
N ILE A 492 -10.98 -4.14 3.30
CA ILE A 492 -11.35 -5.21 4.24
C ILE A 492 -11.62 -6.51 3.47
N GLN A 493 -12.32 -6.43 2.34
CA GLN A 493 -12.54 -7.57 1.46
C GLN A 493 -11.25 -8.13 0.84
N SER A 494 -10.22 -7.30 0.64
CA SER A 494 -8.89 -7.75 0.22
C SER A 494 -8.00 -8.27 1.35
N SER A 495 -8.52 -8.35 2.59
CA SER A 495 -7.79 -8.78 3.80
C SER A 495 -6.53 -7.94 4.12
N LEU A 496 -6.43 -6.71 3.59
CA LEU A 496 -5.32 -5.79 3.87
C LEU A 496 -5.55 -4.98 5.15
N PHE A 497 -6.81 -4.89 5.57
CA PHE A 497 -7.27 -4.14 6.73
C PHE A 497 -7.88 -5.10 7.75
N LEU A 498 -7.59 -4.85 9.02
CA LEU A 498 -8.23 -5.48 10.17
C LEU A 498 -9.18 -4.47 10.82
N THR A 499 -10.36 -4.94 11.20
CA THR A 499 -11.35 -4.14 11.92
C THR A 499 -11.28 -4.42 13.41
N ASN A 500 -11.07 -3.38 14.21
CA ASN A 500 -11.09 -3.47 15.67
C ASN A 500 -12.31 -2.72 16.19
N ALA A 501 -13.19 -3.41 16.90
CA ALA A 501 -14.33 -2.81 17.57
C ALA A 501 -13.89 -2.29 18.95
N THR A 502 -14.05 -0.98 19.18
CA THR A 502 -13.82 -0.34 20.48
C THR A 502 -15.14 0.25 21.01
N SER A 503 -15.19 0.60 22.29
CA SER A 503 -16.35 1.29 22.90
C SER A 503 -16.67 2.63 22.24
N SER A 504 -15.70 3.22 21.55
CA SER A 504 -15.79 4.49 20.81
C SER A 504 -16.15 4.33 19.31
N GLY A 505 -16.31 3.11 18.80
CA GLY A 505 -16.65 2.84 17.40
C GLY A 505 -15.77 1.79 16.72
N ILE A 506 -15.79 1.75 15.39
CA ILE A 506 -14.97 0.84 14.59
C ILE A 506 -13.69 1.56 14.16
N THR A 507 -12.55 0.92 14.40
CA THR A 507 -11.24 1.39 13.96
C THR A 507 -10.59 0.39 13.02
N TYR A 508 -9.69 0.88 12.18
CA TYR A 508 -9.06 0.11 11.12
C TYR A 508 -7.55 0.12 11.28
N SER A 509 -6.94 -1.05 11.25
CA SER A 509 -5.50 -1.22 11.31
C SER A 509 -4.98 -1.99 10.11
N VAL A 510 -3.76 -1.68 9.70
CA VAL A 510 -3.07 -2.36 8.61
C VAL A 510 -1.92 -3.18 9.18
N LEU A 511 -1.62 -4.32 8.55
CA LEU A 511 -0.48 -5.14 8.96
C LEU A 511 0.84 -4.35 8.79
N PRO A 512 1.80 -4.44 9.72
CA PRO A 512 3.02 -3.62 9.70
C PRO A 512 3.81 -3.70 8.38
N ILE A 513 3.91 -4.89 7.79
CA ILE A 513 4.59 -5.09 6.50
C ILE A 513 3.82 -4.49 5.32
N THR A 514 2.49 -4.49 5.38
CA THR A 514 1.62 -3.85 4.39
C THR A 514 1.73 -2.34 4.47
N ALA A 515 1.83 -1.79 5.69
CA ALA A 515 2.08 -0.38 5.91
C ALA A 515 3.45 0.06 5.36
N SER A 516 4.49 -0.76 5.51
CA SER A 516 5.82 -0.52 4.90
C SER A 516 5.76 -0.36 3.37
N PHE A 517 5.08 -1.28 2.69
CA PHE A 517 4.86 -1.18 1.24
C PHE A 517 4.01 0.03 0.85
N ALA A 518 2.93 0.28 1.56
CA ALA A 518 2.07 1.42 1.29
C ALA A 518 2.80 2.76 1.50
N PHE A 519 3.70 2.83 2.48
CA PHE A 519 4.55 3.99 2.72
C PHE A 519 5.55 4.21 1.58
N SER A 520 6.20 3.16 1.08
CA SER A 520 7.16 3.30 -0.04
C SER A 520 6.47 3.81 -1.32
N GLU A 521 5.22 3.42 -1.55
CA GLU A 521 4.39 3.94 -2.65
C GLU A 521 3.89 5.37 -2.42
N LEU A 522 3.71 5.80 -1.17
CA LEU A 522 3.34 7.18 -0.82
C LEU A 522 4.52 8.14 -1.05
N VAL A 523 5.73 7.75 -0.63
CA VAL A 523 6.95 8.57 -0.71
C VAL A 523 7.37 8.88 -2.16
N LYS A 524 6.92 8.09 -3.14
CA LYS A 524 7.13 8.40 -4.57
C LYS A 524 6.56 9.76 -4.96
N ASN A 525 5.52 10.23 -4.27
CA ASN A 525 4.97 11.59 -4.44
C ASN A 525 5.24 12.41 -3.16
N ARG A 526 6.44 12.99 -3.08
CA ARG A 526 6.91 13.73 -1.89
C ARG A 526 6.05 14.93 -1.53
N ASP A 527 5.54 15.65 -2.53
CA ASP A 527 4.70 16.82 -2.28
C ASP A 527 3.39 16.43 -1.61
N TYR A 528 2.73 15.39 -2.13
CA TYR A 528 1.50 14.87 -1.55
C TYR A 528 1.71 14.28 -0.15
N GLU A 529 2.79 13.50 0.03
CA GLU A 529 3.17 12.93 1.33
C GLU A 529 3.34 14.03 2.40
N SER A 530 4.06 15.10 2.07
CA SER A 530 4.29 16.23 2.98
C SER A 530 2.99 16.95 3.37
N ALA A 531 2.08 17.14 2.42
CA ALA A 531 0.78 17.77 2.66
C ALA A 531 -0.10 16.93 3.58
N VAL A 532 -0.20 15.62 3.33
CA VAL A 532 -0.98 14.71 4.20
C VAL A 532 -0.36 14.63 5.59
N ARG A 533 0.97 14.55 5.70
CA ARG A 533 1.66 14.53 7.00
C ARG A 533 1.40 15.81 7.81
N ALA A 534 1.31 16.96 7.14
CA ALA A 534 0.90 18.21 7.78
C ALA A 534 -0.54 18.16 8.29
N ARG A 535 -1.48 17.62 7.50
CA ARG A 535 -2.88 17.40 7.93
C ARG A 535 -2.97 16.46 9.12
N TYR A 536 -2.23 15.35 9.09
CA TYR A 536 -2.18 14.39 10.20
C TYR A 536 -1.65 15.02 11.49
N ARG A 537 -0.55 15.78 11.43
CA ARG A 537 -0.02 16.52 12.58
C ARG A 537 -1.00 17.57 13.11
N GLU A 538 -1.68 18.29 12.21
CA GLU A 538 -2.68 19.27 12.63
C GLU A 538 -3.86 18.61 13.34
N MET A 539 -4.30 17.45 12.84
CA MET A 539 -5.35 16.65 13.45
C MET A 539 -4.93 16.10 14.81
N GLN A 540 -3.71 15.54 14.92
CA GLN A 540 -3.15 15.06 16.19
C GLN A 540 -3.00 16.20 17.18
N PHE A 541 -2.54 17.38 16.75
CA PHE A 541 -2.46 18.56 17.61
C PHE A 541 -3.85 18.97 18.12
N ARG A 542 -4.87 18.98 17.25
CA ARG A 542 -6.26 19.25 17.65
C ARG A 542 -6.82 18.18 18.61
N GLN A 543 -6.47 16.91 18.42
CA GLN A 543 -6.89 15.82 19.31
C GLN A 543 -6.14 15.84 20.63
N GLN A 544 -4.85 16.17 20.64
CA GLN A 544 -4.06 16.34 21.87
C GLN A 544 -4.52 17.58 22.63
N ASP A 545 -4.85 18.68 21.96
CA ASP A 545 -5.47 19.84 22.60
C ASP A 545 -6.86 19.47 23.15
N ALA A 546 -7.71 18.78 22.37
CA ALA A 546 -9.04 18.37 22.83
C ALA A 546 -8.98 17.34 23.97
N LYS A 547 -8.07 16.36 23.91
CA LYS A 547 -7.88 15.33 24.93
C LYS A 547 -7.15 15.88 26.14
N ALA A 548 -6.16 16.76 25.99
CA ALA A 548 -5.55 17.48 27.11
C ALA A 548 -6.57 18.42 27.76
N ILE A 549 -7.47 19.06 27.02
CA ILE A 549 -8.58 19.84 27.57
C ILE A 549 -9.57 18.93 28.29
N VAL A 550 -9.93 17.76 27.74
CA VAL A 550 -10.83 16.79 28.39
C VAL A 550 -10.21 16.14 29.61
N ASP A 551 -8.97 15.66 29.55
CA ASP A 551 -8.21 15.05 30.65
C ASP A 551 -7.86 16.09 31.73
N TYR A 552 -7.60 17.35 31.33
CA TYR A 552 -7.51 18.49 32.25
C TYR A 552 -8.87 18.75 32.90
N LEU A 553 -9.96 18.90 32.15
CA LEU A 553 -11.31 19.10 32.71
C LEU A 553 -11.76 17.92 33.60
N GLN A 554 -11.33 16.69 33.31
CA GLN A 554 -11.60 15.49 34.10
C GLN A 554 -10.75 15.43 35.38
N SER A 555 -9.47 15.79 35.31
CA SER A 555 -8.58 15.87 36.49
C SER A 555 -8.84 17.11 37.36
N LEU A 556 -9.51 18.13 36.82
CA LEU A 556 -9.90 19.34 37.53
C LEU A 556 -11.10 19.16 38.48
N PHE A 557 -12.00 18.22 38.18
CA PHE A 557 -13.26 18.05 38.91
C PHE A 557 -13.48 16.58 39.29
N HIS A 558 -12.48 15.96 39.91
CA HIS A 558 -12.69 14.72 40.64
C HIS A 558 -13.70 15.00 41.76
N GLY A 559 -14.93 14.53 41.56
CA GLY A 559 -15.88 14.38 42.64
C GLY A 559 -15.21 13.52 43.71
N LYS A 560 -15.04 14.08 44.90
CA LYS A 560 -14.57 13.32 46.07
C LYS A 560 -15.61 12.28 46.51
N ASP A 561 -16.83 12.41 46.00
CA ASP A 561 -18.02 11.67 46.37
C ASP A 561 -18.60 10.93 45.15
N GLU A 562 -19.13 9.73 45.37
CA GLU A 562 -19.61 8.82 44.32
C GLU A 562 -20.80 9.43 43.56
N ALA A 563 -21.65 10.18 44.27
CA ALA A 563 -22.78 10.92 43.70
C ALA A 563 -22.35 12.01 42.72
N GLU A 564 -21.25 12.72 43.00
CA GLU A 564 -20.73 13.75 42.10
C GLU A 564 -20.11 13.12 40.84
N GLN A 565 -19.44 11.98 40.97
CA GLN A 565 -18.89 11.25 39.81
C GLN A 565 -19.99 10.75 38.87
N LEU A 566 -21.10 10.26 39.43
CA LEU A 566 -22.27 9.85 38.65
C LEU A 566 -22.89 11.05 37.91
N ALA A 567 -23.06 12.19 38.59
CA ALA A 567 -23.58 13.41 37.99
C ALA A 567 -22.67 13.95 36.86
N VAL A 568 -21.35 13.89 37.04
CA VAL A 568 -20.37 14.24 36.00
C VAL A 568 -20.47 13.30 34.80
N GLY A 569 -20.65 12.00 35.02
CA GLY A 569 -20.88 11.02 33.95
C GLY A 569 -22.13 11.32 33.14
N LEU A 570 -23.25 11.59 33.81
CA LEU A 570 -24.51 11.96 33.17
C LEU A 570 -24.41 13.29 32.40
N ALA A 571 -23.69 14.27 32.93
CA ALA A 571 -23.44 15.54 32.24
C ALA A 571 -22.63 15.39 30.95
N LYS A 572 -21.71 14.42 30.89
CA LYS A 572 -20.98 14.10 29.65
C LYS A 572 -21.89 13.45 28.61
N ALA A 573 -22.67 12.45 29.02
CA ALA A 573 -23.66 11.82 28.14
C ALA A 573 -24.67 12.85 27.61
N ALA A 574 -25.08 13.80 28.45
CA ALA A 574 -25.94 14.91 28.02
C ALA A 574 -25.29 15.78 26.93
N ALA A 575 -24.01 16.14 27.08
CA ALA A 575 -23.28 16.93 26.08
C ALA A 575 -23.11 16.19 24.73
N GLU A 576 -22.97 14.86 24.75
CA GLU A 576 -22.95 14.02 23.55
C GLU A 576 -24.30 14.06 22.81
N GLU A 577 -25.41 13.93 23.54
CA GLU A 577 -26.75 14.04 22.95
C GLU A 577 -27.03 15.42 22.37
N TYR A 578 -26.54 16.49 23.01
CA TYR A 578 -26.58 17.84 22.46
C TYR A 578 -25.81 17.97 21.14
N SER A 579 -24.63 17.34 21.07
CA SER A 579 -23.80 17.32 19.86
C SER A 579 -24.45 16.51 18.73
N ALA A 580 -25.25 15.50 19.08
CA ALA A 580 -26.06 14.72 18.15
C ALA A 580 -27.37 15.42 17.72
N GLY A 581 -27.68 16.60 18.29
CA GLY A 581 -28.92 17.34 18.02
C GLY A 581 -30.15 16.87 18.81
N ASN A 582 -29.98 15.92 19.74
CA ASN A 582 -31.05 15.36 20.57
C ASN A 582 -31.24 16.20 21.85
N TYR A 583 -31.63 17.47 21.69
CA TYR A 583 -31.65 18.44 22.78
C TYR A 583 -32.53 18.04 23.97
N ASP A 584 -33.72 17.46 23.73
CA ASP A 584 -34.65 17.09 24.81
C ASP A 584 -34.09 15.96 25.69
N LYS A 585 -33.46 14.96 25.07
CA LYS A 585 -32.79 13.87 25.77
C LYS A 585 -31.58 14.39 26.56
N GLY A 586 -30.80 15.28 25.95
CA GLY A 586 -29.69 15.96 26.63
C GLY A 586 -30.15 16.76 27.86
N ARG A 587 -31.25 17.52 27.75
CA ARG A 587 -31.82 18.27 28.89
C ARG A 587 -32.26 17.35 30.01
N SER A 588 -32.96 16.26 29.68
CA SER A 588 -33.37 15.27 30.68
C SER A 588 -32.17 14.66 31.41
N LEU A 589 -31.07 14.36 30.70
CA LEU A 589 -29.85 13.85 31.32
C LEU A 589 -29.17 14.89 32.22
N PHE A 590 -29.19 16.17 31.87
CA PHE A 590 -28.73 17.24 32.76
C PHE A 590 -29.61 17.40 34.00
N ASP A 591 -30.93 17.28 33.87
CA ASP A 591 -31.85 17.32 35.01
C ASP A 591 -31.64 16.12 35.95
N GLN A 592 -31.38 14.94 35.38
CA GLN A 592 -30.97 13.77 36.16
C GLN A 592 -29.63 14.02 36.87
N ALA A 593 -28.62 14.51 36.17
CA ALA A 593 -27.32 14.84 36.77
C ALA A 593 -27.46 15.81 37.97
N GLU A 594 -28.31 16.83 37.82
CA GLU A 594 -28.60 17.79 38.88
C GLU A 594 -29.35 17.15 40.06
N SER A 595 -30.28 16.22 39.80
CA SER A 595 -31.00 15.50 40.87
C SER A 595 -30.09 14.60 41.71
N TYR A 596 -29.03 14.06 41.12
CA TYR A 596 -28.04 13.25 41.82
C TYR A 596 -27.04 14.11 42.61
N TYR A 597 -26.60 15.23 42.02
CA TYR A 597 -25.68 16.14 42.70
C TYR A 597 -25.81 17.58 42.15
N ASP A 598 -26.42 18.46 42.94
CA ASP A 598 -26.77 19.84 42.56
C ASP A 598 -25.68 20.88 42.88
N LYS A 599 -24.53 20.43 43.42
CA LYS A 599 -23.43 21.30 43.88
C LYS A 599 -22.20 21.27 43.00
N SER A 600 -22.20 20.53 41.89
CA SER A 600 -21.02 20.43 41.03
C SER A 600 -20.95 21.62 40.05
N PRO A 601 -19.94 22.50 40.13
CA PRO A 601 -19.76 23.57 39.16
C PRO A 601 -19.58 23.05 37.72
N TYR A 602 -19.03 21.84 37.57
CA TYR A 602 -18.77 21.21 36.29
C TYR A 602 -20.05 20.86 35.53
N VAL A 603 -21.07 20.33 36.22
CA VAL A 603 -22.35 19.96 35.61
C VAL A 603 -23.01 21.20 35.00
N PHE A 604 -23.07 22.30 35.77
CA PHE A 604 -23.65 23.55 35.29
C PHE A 604 -22.82 24.23 34.21
N TYR A 605 -21.48 24.18 34.31
CA TYR A 605 -20.60 24.66 33.24
C TYR A 605 -20.84 23.90 31.93
N THR A 606 -20.92 22.57 31.99
CA THR A 606 -21.13 21.69 30.83
C THR A 606 -22.53 21.89 30.23
N ARG A 607 -23.54 22.09 31.08
CA ARG A 607 -24.89 22.46 30.65
C ARG A 607 -24.90 23.83 29.96
N ALA A 608 -24.20 24.81 30.53
CA ALA A 608 -24.11 26.16 29.97
C ALA A 608 -23.48 26.17 28.57
N THR A 609 -22.37 25.47 28.37
CA THR A 609 -21.71 25.38 27.05
C THR A 609 -22.56 24.61 26.05
N SER A 610 -23.27 23.57 26.48
CA SER A 610 -24.17 22.80 25.63
C SER A 610 -25.37 23.62 25.14
N GLU A 611 -26.02 24.36 26.04
CA GLU A 611 -27.13 25.26 25.68
C GLU A 611 -26.65 26.42 24.79
N LEU A 612 -25.44 26.93 25.01
CA LEU A 612 -24.83 27.94 24.15
C LEU A 612 -24.60 27.42 22.72
N ASN A 613 -24.09 26.20 22.58
CA ASN A 613 -23.90 25.56 21.28
C ASN A 613 -25.23 25.29 20.57
N ALA A 614 -26.31 25.07 21.33
CA ALA A 614 -27.67 24.96 20.81
C ALA A 614 -28.33 26.32 20.48
N GLY A 615 -27.64 27.45 20.70
CA GLY A 615 -28.14 28.80 20.42
C GLY A 615 -28.99 29.41 21.54
N ASN A 616 -29.10 28.75 22.70
CA ASN A 616 -29.92 29.19 23.84
C ASN A 616 -29.11 30.01 24.85
N SER A 617 -28.55 31.13 24.41
CA SER A 617 -27.62 31.93 25.22
C SER A 617 -28.18 32.42 26.55
N ALA A 618 -29.47 32.79 26.61
CA ALA A 618 -30.10 33.26 27.83
C ALA A 618 -30.04 32.20 28.95
N GLN A 619 -30.32 30.93 28.60
CA GLN A 619 -30.23 29.81 29.55
C GLN A 619 -28.78 29.48 29.89
N ALA A 620 -27.88 29.54 28.90
CA ALA A 620 -26.46 29.33 29.13
C ALA A 620 -25.91 30.28 30.22
N TYR A 621 -26.33 31.55 30.22
CA TYR A 621 -25.89 32.53 31.23
C TYR A 621 -26.40 32.24 32.64
N VAL A 622 -27.63 31.74 32.78
CA VAL A 622 -28.16 31.29 34.07
C VAL A 622 -27.29 30.17 34.64
N TYR A 623 -26.91 29.21 33.81
CA TYR A 623 -26.06 28.09 34.23
C TYR A 623 -24.60 28.49 34.47
N PHE A 624 -24.04 29.43 33.69
CA PHE A 624 -22.72 29.99 34.00
C PHE A 624 -22.73 30.73 35.34
N GLU A 625 -23.76 31.53 35.62
CA GLU A 625 -23.89 32.21 36.91
C GLU A 625 -23.97 31.20 38.06
N ARG A 626 -24.80 30.16 37.91
CA ARG A 626 -24.92 29.09 38.91
C ARG A 626 -23.60 28.35 39.12
N ALA A 627 -22.89 27.99 38.04
CA ALA A 627 -21.57 27.37 38.11
C ALA A 627 -20.59 28.25 38.91
N THR A 628 -20.53 29.54 38.62
CA THR A 628 -19.60 30.46 39.30
C THR A 628 -19.94 30.67 40.78
N LYS A 629 -21.23 30.68 41.17
CA LYS A 629 -21.64 30.79 42.59
C LYS A 629 -21.22 29.58 43.43
N LEU A 630 -21.09 28.41 42.81
CA LEU A 630 -20.64 27.19 43.47
C LEU A 630 -19.11 27.14 43.63
N ILE A 631 -18.36 28.01 42.94
CA ILE A 631 -16.90 28.12 43.05
C ILE A 631 -16.56 29.10 44.19
N LEU A 632 -16.49 28.60 45.42
CA LEU A 632 -16.26 29.42 46.62
C LEU A 632 -14.83 29.97 46.73
N LYS A 633 -13.82 29.26 46.20
CA LYS A 633 -12.41 29.67 46.20
C LYS A 633 -11.81 29.45 44.80
N PRO A 634 -11.97 30.42 43.88
CA PRO A 634 -11.50 30.28 42.52
C PRO A 634 -9.97 30.15 42.45
N THR A 635 -9.50 29.23 41.63
CA THR A 635 -8.08 29.01 41.32
C THR A 635 -7.80 29.36 39.86
N ALA A 636 -6.53 29.37 39.46
CA ALA A 636 -6.12 29.57 38.05
C ALA A 636 -6.81 28.60 37.07
N LYS A 637 -7.22 27.43 37.57
CA LYS A 637 -7.88 26.38 36.81
C LYS A 637 -9.35 26.69 36.54
N ASP A 638 -10.02 27.36 37.47
CA ASP A 638 -11.43 27.73 37.36
C ASP A 638 -11.66 28.89 36.38
N ALA A 639 -10.58 29.61 36.00
CA ALA A 639 -10.57 30.70 35.04
C ALA A 639 -11.30 30.35 33.71
N VAL A 640 -11.32 29.07 33.33
CA VAL A 640 -12.00 28.58 32.12
C VAL A 640 -13.50 28.90 32.09
N VAL A 641 -14.18 28.89 33.25
CA VAL A 641 -15.62 29.15 33.34
C VAL A 641 -15.92 30.61 32.96
N TRP A 642 -15.18 31.55 33.56
CA TRP A 642 -15.30 32.97 33.24
C TRP A 642 -14.79 33.30 31.83
N LYS A 643 -13.76 32.59 31.35
CA LYS A 643 -13.26 32.73 29.97
C LYS A 643 -14.33 32.36 28.94
N MET A 644 -14.99 31.21 29.11
CA MET A 644 -16.05 30.77 28.20
C MET A 644 -17.26 31.69 28.26
N TRP A 645 -17.65 32.14 29.45
CA TRP A 645 -18.74 33.11 29.60
C TRP A 645 -18.39 34.45 28.92
N GLY A 646 -17.17 34.95 29.10
CA GLY A 646 -16.71 36.17 28.43
C GLY A 646 -16.66 36.02 26.91
N GLN A 647 -16.27 34.84 26.40
CA GLN A 647 -16.28 34.54 24.97
C GLN A 647 -17.70 34.52 24.38
N ALA A 648 -18.67 33.98 25.12
CA ALA A 648 -20.08 33.99 24.75
C ALA A 648 -20.63 35.41 24.60
N LEU A 649 -20.44 36.24 25.62
CA LEU A 649 -20.86 37.65 25.63
C LEU A 649 -20.21 38.44 24.49
N LYS A 650 -18.93 38.14 24.19
CA LYS A 650 -18.22 38.71 23.04
C LYS A 650 -18.88 38.34 21.71
N GLN A 651 -19.38 37.11 21.54
CA GLN A 651 -20.04 36.68 20.31
C GLN A 651 -21.38 37.39 20.10
N GLU A 652 -22.09 37.70 21.18
CA GLU A 652 -23.35 38.47 21.16
C GLU A 652 -23.15 39.98 21.02
N GLY A 653 -21.91 40.46 21.19
CA GLY A 653 -21.57 41.87 21.12
C GLY A 653 -21.77 42.65 22.43
N ASP A 654 -21.99 41.97 23.55
CA ASP A 654 -21.99 42.57 24.89
C ASP A 654 -20.54 42.71 25.38
N TRP A 655 -19.81 43.64 24.76
CA TRP A 655 -18.37 43.82 24.96
C TRP A 655 -18.01 44.20 26.40
N GLN A 656 -18.88 44.97 27.07
CA GLN A 656 -18.62 45.47 28.42
C GLN A 656 -18.66 44.33 29.44
N ARG A 657 -19.72 43.52 29.44
CA ARG A 657 -19.82 42.36 30.32
C ARG A 657 -18.80 41.28 29.95
N ALA A 658 -18.45 41.16 28.66
CA ALA A 658 -17.35 40.30 28.24
C ALA A 658 -16.01 40.69 28.91
N ILE A 659 -15.67 41.98 28.94
CA ILE A 659 -14.46 42.48 29.61
C ILE A 659 -14.51 42.17 31.10
N GLU A 660 -15.63 42.39 31.78
CA GLU A 660 -15.79 42.07 33.20
C GLU A 660 -15.47 40.60 33.49
N LYS A 661 -16.07 39.67 32.74
CA LYS A 661 -15.82 38.22 32.93
C LYS A 661 -14.40 37.82 32.54
N LEU A 662 -13.86 38.37 31.44
CA LEU A 662 -12.48 38.12 31.04
C LEU A 662 -11.46 38.68 32.03
N SER A 663 -11.76 39.81 32.70
CA SER A 663 -10.89 40.39 33.71
C SER A 663 -10.81 39.51 34.96
N ILE A 664 -11.93 38.91 35.38
CA ILE A 664 -11.96 37.89 36.44
C ILE A 664 -11.13 36.67 36.01
N ALA A 665 -11.36 36.15 34.80
CA ALA A 665 -10.59 35.02 34.29
C ALA A 665 -9.08 35.30 34.27
N LEU A 666 -8.68 36.52 33.90
CA LEU A 666 -7.29 36.95 33.88
C LEU A 666 -6.70 37.13 35.29
N SER A 667 -7.50 37.58 36.27
CA SER A 667 -7.03 37.67 37.66
C SER A 667 -6.69 36.30 38.27
N LEU A 668 -7.32 35.24 37.76
CA LEU A 668 -7.05 33.86 38.16
C LEU A 668 -5.89 33.26 37.36
N ASN A 669 -5.76 33.60 36.08
CA ASN A 669 -4.69 33.13 35.21
C ASN A 669 -4.05 34.31 34.43
N GLU A 670 -3.10 34.99 35.09
CA GLU A 670 -2.55 36.29 34.66
C GLU A 670 -1.78 36.27 33.34
N ASN A 671 -1.42 35.08 32.86
CA ASN A 671 -0.57 34.86 31.70
C ASN A 671 -1.24 34.01 30.60
N ASP A 672 -2.58 33.93 30.52
CA ASP A 672 -3.24 33.30 29.36
C ASP A 672 -3.30 34.28 28.16
N PRO A 673 -2.54 34.03 27.07
CA PRO A 673 -2.52 34.91 25.91
C PRO A 673 -3.84 34.96 25.13
N TYR A 674 -4.69 33.93 25.24
CA TYR A 674 -6.01 33.92 24.62
C TYR A 674 -6.99 34.84 25.35
N ILE A 675 -6.96 34.84 26.69
CA ILE A 675 -7.81 35.75 27.49
C ILE A 675 -7.40 37.20 27.21
N LEU A 676 -6.10 37.49 27.21
CA LEU A 676 -5.55 38.81 26.89
C LEU A 676 -5.98 39.27 25.48
N HIS A 677 -5.86 38.40 24.47
CA HIS A 677 -6.30 38.70 23.11
C HIS A 677 -7.80 39.02 23.04
N MET A 678 -8.65 38.20 23.67
CA MET A 678 -10.10 38.41 23.67
C MET A 678 -10.50 39.69 24.41
N MET A 679 -9.86 39.99 25.54
CA MET A 679 -10.10 41.20 26.31
C MET A 679 -9.69 42.44 25.51
N ALA A 680 -8.51 42.44 24.90
CA ALA A 680 -8.03 43.53 24.05
C ALA A 680 -8.96 43.77 22.85
N PHE A 681 -9.51 42.70 22.25
CA PHE A 681 -10.50 42.83 21.19
C PHE A 681 -11.78 43.53 21.68
N CYS A 682 -12.30 43.14 22.84
CA CYS A 682 -13.49 43.78 23.41
C CYS A 682 -13.22 45.25 23.77
N GLN A 683 -12.05 45.56 24.34
CA GLN A 683 -11.61 46.92 24.64
C GLN A 683 -11.54 47.79 23.37
N SER A 684 -11.02 47.24 22.28
CA SER A 684 -11.01 47.90 20.96
C SER A 684 -12.43 48.23 20.49
N LYS A 685 -13.39 47.30 20.66
CA LYS A 685 -14.79 47.48 20.26
C LYS A 685 -15.54 48.56 21.04
N ILE A 686 -15.19 48.79 22.30
CA ILE A 686 -15.76 49.88 23.12
C ILE A 686 -14.98 51.20 22.99
N GLY A 687 -13.99 51.28 22.09
CA GLY A 687 -13.21 52.49 21.82
C GLY A 687 -12.04 52.74 22.79
N GLN A 688 -11.71 51.79 23.67
CA GLN A 688 -10.56 51.86 24.57
C GLN A 688 -9.26 51.43 23.87
N TYR A 689 -8.92 52.11 22.77
CA TYR A 689 -7.83 51.69 21.87
C TYR A 689 -6.45 51.64 22.54
N SER A 690 -6.15 52.59 23.44
CA SER A 690 -4.87 52.64 24.17
C SER A 690 -4.73 51.50 25.18
N GLY A 691 -5.83 51.13 25.85
CA GLY A 691 -5.88 49.97 26.73
C GLY A 691 -5.70 48.67 25.95
N ALA A 692 -6.41 48.53 24.83
CA ALA A 692 -6.30 47.39 23.93
C ALA A 692 -4.87 47.20 23.40
N ASP A 693 -4.17 48.28 23.03
CA ASP A 693 -2.76 48.21 22.56
C ASP A 693 -1.82 47.65 23.62
N ARG A 694 -1.98 48.07 24.89
CA ARG A 694 -1.20 47.54 26.02
C ARG A 694 -1.49 46.07 26.25
N THR A 695 -2.76 45.68 26.23
CA THR A 695 -3.18 44.29 26.46
C THR A 695 -2.72 43.37 25.32
N TYR A 696 -2.80 43.80 24.06
CA TYR A 696 -2.24 43.07 22.92
C TYR A 696 -0.72 42.93 23.02
N SER A 697 -0.02 43.98 23.44
CA SER A 697 1.44 43.92 23.66
C SER A 697 1.81 42.89 24.72
N LYS A 698 1.07 42.85 25.84
CA LYS A 698 1.26 41.82 26.88
C LYS A 698 1.01 40.41 26.33
N ALA A 699 -0.05 40.23 25.52
CA ALA A 699 -0.34 38.94 24.88
C ALA A 699 0.81 38.49 23.97
N LEU A 700 1.35 39.38 23.13
CA LEU A 700 2.45 39.06 22.21
C LEU A 700 3.74 38.70 22.95
N GLN A 701 4.06 39.39 24.06
CA GLN A 701 5.22 39.05 24.90
C GLN A 701 5.13 37.63 25.46
N ILE A 702 3.93 37.21 25.88
CA ILE A 702 3.69 35.86 26.42
C ILE A 702 3.72 34.79 25.31
N ILE A 703 3.16 35.08 24.14
CA ILE A 703 3.15 34.13 23.01
C ILE A 703 4.57 33.82 22.52
N GLY A 704 5.45 34.84 22.45
CA GLY A 704 6.79 34.69 21.90
C GLY A 704 6.76 34.08 20.49
N ASP A 705 7.74 33.22 20.17
CA ASP A 705 7.79 32.49 18.90
C ASP A 705 7.18 31.07 18.98
N SER A 706 6.66 30.71 20.16
CA SER A 706 6.16 29.36 20.45
C SER A 706 4.89 28.99 19.67
N ASN A 707 4.03 29.96 19.36
CA ASN A 707 2.78 29.75 18.63
C ASN A 707 2.60 30.77 17.49
N PRO A 708 3.18 30.51 16.30
CA PRO A 708 3.21 31.48 15.20
C PRO A 708 1.82 31.83 14.65
N ARG A 709 0.85 30.90 14.70
CA ARG A 709 -0.53 31.15 14.24
C ARG A 709 -1.27 32.09 15.19
N GLN A 710 -1.20 31.86 16.50
CA GLN A 710 -1.80 32.73 17.51
C GLN A 710 -1.14 34.12 17.53
N ARG A 711 0.18 34.16 17.34
CA ARG A 711 0.97 35.38 17.20
C ARG A 711 0.51 36.22 16.01
N LYS A 712 0.37 35.59 14.83
CA LYS A 712 -0.15 36.23 13.60
C LYS A 712 -1.54 36.84 13.80
N LEU A 713 -2.45 36.09 14.43
CA LEU A 713 -3.80 36.55 14.74
C LEU A 713 -3.77 37.80 15.65
N THR A 714 -2.91 37.77 16.66
CA THR A 714 -2.78 38.86 17.65
C THR A 714 -2.14 40.11 17.05
N LEU A 715 -1.09 39.97 16.24
CA LEU A 715 -0.50 41.07 15.47
C LEU A 715 -1.52 41.72 14.53
N THR A 716 -2.30 40.91 13.82
CA THR A 716 -3.32 41.41 12.88
C THR A 716 -4.42 42.18 13.63
N ALA A 717 -4.88 41.66 14.78
CA ALA A 717 -5.89 42.32 15.60
C ALA A 717 -5.36 43.62 16.23
N MET A 718 -4.09 43.64 16.65
CA MET A 718 -3.43 44.84 17.16
C MET A 718 -3.26 45.91 16.08
N ALA A 719 -2.84 45.52 14.87
CA ALA A 719 -2.77 46.44 13.72
C ALA A 719 -4.16 47.02 13.38
N GLN A 720 -5.21 46.19 13.44
CA GLN A 720 -6.59 46.63 13.25
C GLN A 720 -7.03 47.64 14.33
N ASN A 721 -6.65 47.42 15.59
CA ASN A 721 -6.90 48.34 16.69
C ASN A 721 -6.22 49.70 16.46
N ILE A 722 -4.94 49.71 16.07
CA ILE A 722 -4.18 50.92 15.76
C ILE A 722 -4.78 51.67 14.56
N TYR A 723 -5.20 50.94 13.52
CA TYR A 723 -5.91 51.52 12.38
C TYR A 723 -7.21 52.21 12.80
N GLN A 724 -8.01 51.57 13.67
CA GLN A 724 -9.26 52.15 14.19
C GLN A 724 -9.02 53.33 15.13
N TRP A 725 -7.94 53.29 15.91
CA TRP A 725 -7.51 54.41 16.75
C TRP A 725 -7.08 55.62 15.89
N GLY A 726 -6.51 55.36 14.72
CA GLY A 726 -6.08 56.40 13.76
C GLY A 726 -4.75 57.07 14.12
N GLU A 727 -4.06 56.59 15.15
CA GLU A 727 -2.73 57.02 15.58
C GLU A 727 -1.66 56.03 15.10
N ASN A 728 -0.46 56.53 14.79
CA ASN A 728 0.73 55.72 14.48
C ASN A 728 0.48 54.61 13.41
N LEU A 729 -0.12 54.99 12.27
CA LEU A 729 -0.46 54.08 11.16
C LEU A 729 0.78 53.37 10.57
N GLU A 730 1.96 53.97 10.68
CA GLU A 730 3.23 53.33 10.27
C GLU A 730 3.57 52.12 11.14
N ARG A 731 3.30 52.18 12.46
CA ARG A 731 3.42 51.01 13.35
C ARG A 731 2.45 49.90 12.95
N ALA A 732 1.22 50.23 12.55
CA ALA A 732 0.26 49.23 12.09
C ALA A 732 0.76 48.48 10.84
N ILE A 733 1.39 49.18 9.89
CA ILE A 733 2.03 48.57 8.72
C ILE A 733 3.16 47.62 9.13
N ASN A 734 4.02 48.03 10.06
CA ASN A 734 5.11 47.18 10.53
C ASN A 734 4.60 45.88 11.18
N LEU A 735 3.54 45.96 11.99
CA LEU A 735 2.89 44.79 12.59
C LEU A 735 2.27 43.86 11.55
N ILE A 736 1.72 44.41 10.46
CA ILE A 736 1.19 43.62 9.34
C ILE A 736 2.32 42.87 8.61
N ASN A 737 3.40 43.56 8.29
CA ASN A 737 4.56 42.95 7.63
C ASN A 737 5.16 41.81 8.47
N GLU A 738 5.19 41.99 9.79
CA GLU A 738 5.59 40.95 10.72
C GLU A 738 4.62 39.76 10.74
N ALA A 739 3.30 40.02 10.68
CA ALA A 739 2.28 38.99 10.62
C ALA A 739 2.33 38.17 9.32
N GLU A 740 2.67 38.78 8.19
CA GLU A 740 2.76 38.11 6.88
C GLU A 740 3.94 37.15 6.76
N ARG A 741 5.01 37.37 7.55
CA ARG A 741 6.15 36.44 7.64
C ARG A 741 5.81 35.15 8.38
N LEU A 742 4.69 35.11 9.11
CA LEU A 742 4.24 33.95 9.87
C LEU A 742 3.31 33.05 9.03
N PRO A 743 3.34 31.72 9.20
CA PRO A 743 2.52 30.78 8.44
C PRO A 743 1.01 31.02 8.59
N GLY A 744 0.25 30.92 7.50
CA GLY A 744 -1.22 31.05 7.45
C GLY A 744 -1.72 32.06 6.41
N SER A 745 -3.03 32.21 6.24
CA SER A 745 -3.63 33.10 5.22
C SER A 745 -3.29 34.59 5.42
N ASN A 746 -2.91 35.27 4.34
CA ASN A 746 -2.63 36.73 4.30
C ASN A 746 -3.84 37.56 3.79
N LYS A 747 -4.98 36.93 3.51
CA LYS A 747 -6.12 37.65 2.89
C LYS A 747 -6.63 38.83 3.74
N ARG A 748 -6.59 38.71 5.06
CA ARG A 748 -7.01 39.77 5.99
C ARG A 748 -5.93 40.85 6.18
N THR A 749 -4.65 40.46 6.19
CA THR A 749 -3.53 41.40 6.36
C THR A 749 -3.38 42.29 5.14
N ILE A 750 -3.47 41.73 3.92
CA ILE A 750 -3.41 42.48 2.66
C ILE A 750 -4.54 43.53 2.59
N LYS A 751 -5.78 43.13 2.87
CA LYS A 751 -6.92 44.08 2.87
C LYS A 751 -6.75 45.21 3.88
N LEU A 752 -6.22 44.90 5.05
CA LEU A 752 -5.98 45.88 6.10
C LEU A 752 -4.83 46.82 5.72
N TYR A 753 -3.77 46.29 5.10
CA TYR A 753 -2.65 47.06 4.57
C TYR A 753 -3.13 48.11 3.56
N ASP A 754 -3.89 47.69 2.54
CA ASP A 754 -4.45 48.59 1.51
C ASP A 754 -5.31 49.71 2.14
N SER A 755 -6.09 49.35 3.17
CA SER A 755 -6.96 50.30 3.89
C SER A 755 -6.16 51.34 4.69
N ILE A 756 -5.05 50.92 5.30
CA ILE A 756 -4.15 51.81 6.05
C ILE A 756 -3.39 52.72 5.10
N GLU A 757 -2.84 52.20 3.99
CA GLU A 757 -2.11 53.00 3.00
C GLU A 757 -2.98 54.10 2.39
N LYS A 758 -4.22 53.74 2.04
CA LYS A 758 -5.19 54.71 1.53
C LYS A 758 -5.44 55.84 2.53
N LEU A 759 -5.62 55.51 3.82
CA LEU A 759 -5.84 56.50 4.88
C LEU A 759 -4.61 57.40 5.10
N ILE A 760 -3.39 56.84 5.00
CA ILE A 760 -2.14 57.62 5.08
C ILE A 760 -2.04 58.60 3.90
N ALA A 761 -2.36 58.14 2.68
CA ALA A 761 -2.35 58.97 1.49
C ALA A 761 -3.35 60.13 1.61
N GLU A 762 -4.58 59.84 2.08
CA GLU A 762 -5.63 60.83 2.32
C GLU A 762 -5.18 61.89 3.35
N LYS A 763 -4.63 61.47 4.50
CA LYS A 763 -4.10 62.39 5.52
C LYS A 763 -2.96 63.27 4.98
N LYS A 764 -2.06 62.72 4.15
CA LYS A 764 -0.98 63.48 3.50
C LYS A 764 -1.51 64.50 2.50
N THR A 765 -2.52 64.17 1.71
CA THR A 765 -3.18 65.13 0.80
C THR A 765 -3.94 66.24 1.53
N MET A 766 -4.61 65.93 2.65
CA MET A 766 -5.26 66.97 3.46
C MET A 766 -4.25 67.90 4.12
N ALA A 767 -3.15 67.37 4.68
CA ALA A 767 -2.08 68.19 5.27
C ALA A 767 -1.41 69.13 4.25
N LYS A 768 -1.36 68.73 2.96
CA LYS A 768 -0.89 69.58 1.85
C LYS A 768 -1.91 70.61 1.36
N ARG A 769 -3.20 70.47 1.70
CA ARG A 769 -4.26 71.44 1.37
C ARG A 769 -4.48 72.47 2.49
N VAL A 770 -4.09 72.13 3.73
CA VAL A 770 -4.20 73.00 4.91
C VAL A 770 -2.95 73.86 5.12
N LYS A 771 -1.78 73.40 4.63
CA LYS A 771 -0.60 74.24 4.41
C LYS A 771 -0.72 74.98 3.10
#